data_AF-A0A232F7K1-F1
#
_entry.id   AF-A0A232F7K1-F1
#
_cell.length_a   1.000
_cell.length_b   1.000
_cell.length_c   1.000
_cell.angle_alpha   90.00
_cell.angle_beta   90.00
_cell.angle_gamma   90.00
#
_symmetry.space_group_name_H-M   'P 1'
#
loop_
_entity.id
_entity.type
_entity.pdbx_description
1 polymer ?
#
loop_
_entity_poly.entity_id
_entity_poly.type
_entity_poly.pdbx_seq_one_letter_code
_entity_poly.pdbx_strand_id
1 'polypeptide(L)'
;MPKTHSAEKAPRKQGFNRSGHSMNPERPTEGLKGVAKVRTKGTIKRLQMYRNQKAKRNRVGKIISPAPFQGWHASGTVSRVEPSPRWFGNSRVISQNALQKFQKELGAVRKDPYQVVMKPSTLPVTLLQEKAKHAKVHILETESFDRVFGPKKQRKRPNLAVSSYDELQQLAEEKVEVYDKEKDTKDFDLIRPDDGVKDAQRDWVMNAGQSKRIWNELYKVIDSSDVILQVLDARDPMGTRSPPVEKYLKNEKAHKHLIFVLNKVDLVPTWVTQRWVAILSSEYPTVAFHASLTHPFGKGSLINILRQFGKLHTDKKQISVGLIGYPNTGKSSVINTLRSKKVCNVAPIAGETKVWQYVTLMRRIYLIDCPGIVYPSAETDTEKVLKGVVRVELIQNPEDYIVSVLERVKPEYIVKTYKINEWEDHVDFLEKLARRTGKLLKKGEPDISQVARMVLNDWQRGKLPFYVAPVGFEEPLPKGSNPRESNATKTTESETEKVDEDASSAQEKERPAIGVVQNFRKIRVGLPYSEDDMRTDLILPDPSEANTSRSESRCTSIVGDSSDEGSDDENEEENENEKSVNTENEDTLNGDSTVNDTSVENTKDDDEDDEDDADMESKLIPIEKDNLLKSAYDDLDDEEPMDSSDSESESAKTKATSTSGAFKVSSIAKSQDPAKQLTAKQRRAIERANKRKKIGSNFYEVTNVKNRNRNRKVPKRLKNYAMSRSCEICPADLQLLLCAKFGPRLKLLLNSSSSLLPPGENFACEIFKVRALVRRDEDSPTEELHLVAKAFPFKEAAVRQVFDFTQLFRKEVFFYESIAPVLKDLALEFGEGDFEVAPRSFGSRKPEDCNDEGVVILMENLQHAGYYAPDKLEGSDLAHSRLTIKALARFHALGFACKRHRPDFFNDQVVKNANMVPFRQSEDAEDIFDVLFKLMMKDSRLAEHHERIFKLINPGKKIEFFTHVAEEPWRSIVHMDFWTNNILYHKDADGNLDDVKFIDFQNFAYNSPLRDIPYFLCTSTSHEVMTQHFDELLDLYYDTFINVLKRMKVNVEPFSRDKFDLQLKEDASLEFFHSIIAIKFFTAEVEKESYDSSQLNQVIIFSEPNELTYDKWYHIVQTFMKQGWM
;
A
#
# COMPACT_ATOMS: atom_id res chain seq x y z
N MET A 1 -18.98 -11.05 1.41
CA MET A 1 -18.92 -12.24 0.53
C MET A 1 -20.31 -12.53 0.00
N PRO A 2 -20.51 -12.67 -1.32
CA PRO A 2 -21.74 -13.23 -1.85
C PRO A 2 -21.86 -14.71 -1.43
N LYS A 3 -23.09 -15.18 -1.18
CA LYS A 3 -23.33 -16.63 -1.08
C LYS A 3 -23.37 -17.18 -2.50
N THR A 4 -22.32 -17.88 -2.92
CA THR A 4 -22.35 -18.64 -4.18
C THR A 4 -23.38 -19.75 -4.04
N HIS A 5 -24.51 -19.61 -4.74
CA HIS A 5 -25.53 -20.65 -4.75
C HIS A 5 -24.97 -21.91 -5.39
N SER A 6 -25.06 -23.03 -4.68
CA SER A 6 -24.84 -24.35 -5.27
C SER A 6 -25.81 -24.55 -6.43
N ALA A 7 -25.32 -25.09 -7.55
CA ALA A 7 -26.12 -25.28 -8.76
C ALA A 7 -27.44 -26.02 -8.49
N GLU A 8 -28.48 -25.69 -9.26
CA GLU A 8 -29.86 -26.17 -9.06
C GLU A 8 -30.02 -27.69 -9.19
N LYS A 9 -29.04 -28.38 -9.77
CA LYS A 9 -28.91 -29.83 -9.66
C LYS A 9 -28.32 -30.15 -8.30
N ALA A 10 -29.15 -30.70 -7.40
CA ALA A 10 -28.73 -31.23 -6.11
C ALA A 10 -27.39 -31.99 -6.25
N PRO A 11 -26.37 -31.68 -5.43
CA PRO A 11 -25.05 -32.24 -5.60
C PRO A 11 -25.18 -33.76 -5.59
N ARG A 12 -24.68 -34.43 -6.65
CA ARG A 12 -24.68 -35.90 -6.78
C ARG A 12 -24.26 -36.46 -5.42
N LYS A 13 -25.19 -37.11 -4.70
CA LYS A 13 -24.92 -37.63 -3.36
C LYS A 13 -23.68 -38.50 -3.46
N GLN A 14 -22.55 -38.02 -2.93
CA GLN A 14 -21.39 -38.87 -2.70
C GLN A 14 -21.91 -39.90 -1.70
N GLY A 15 -22.15 -41.13 -2.19
CA GLY A 15 -22.88 -42.15 -1.45
C GLY A 15 -22.27 -42.32 -0.06
N PHE A 16 -23.11 -42.43 0.97
CA PHE A 16 -22.70 -42.46 2.38
C PHE A 16 -21.42 -43.28 2.55
N ASN A 17 -20.31 -42.59 2.78
CA ASN A 17 -19.00 -43.22 2.80
C ASN A 17 -18.89 -43.98 4.12
N ARG A 18 -19.15 -45.29 4.08
CA ARG A 18 -19.16 -46.18 5.25
C ARG A 18 -17.76 -46.48 5.82
N SER A 19 -16.69 -45.90 5.27
CA SER A 19 -15.32 -46.14 5.79
C SER A 19 -15.14 -45.54 7.19
N GLY A 20 -14.62 -46.33 8.13
CA GLY A 20 -14.30 -45.87 9.50
C GLY A 20 -13.09 -44.92 9.59
N HIS A 21 -12.46 -44.61 8.45
CA HIS A 21 -11.20 -43.87 8.33
C HIS A 21 -11.23 -42.51 9.07
N SER A 22 -10.16 -42.20 9.79
CA SER A 22 -10.08 -41.04 10.72
C SER A 22 -10.31 -39.66 10.08
N MET A 23 -10.16 -39.57 8.75
CA MET A 23 -10.40 -38.37 7.96
C MET A 23 -11.74 -38.37 7.18
N ASN A 24 -12.64 -39.31 7.45
CA ASN A 24 -14.01 -39.29 6.92
C ASN A 24 -14.94 -38.51 7.87
N PRO A 25 -15.61 -37.41 7.43
CA PRO A 25 -16.50 -36.63 8.28
C PRO A 25 -17.78 -37.35 8.68
N GLU A 26 -18.14 -38.42 7.97
CA GLU A 26 -19.40 -39.16 8.11
C GLU A 26 -19.18 -40.57 8.68
N ARG A 27 -18.03 -40.81 9.33
CA ARG A 27 -17.70 -42.09 9.98
C ARG A 27 -18.49 -42.26 11.30
N PRO A 28 -18.88 -43.49 11.68
CA PRO A 28 -19.42 -43.74 13.01
C PRO A 28 -18.38 -43.39 14.09
N THR A 29 -18.84 -42.82 15.20
CA THR A 29 -18.02 -42.43 16.36
C THR A 29 -18.04 -43.46 17.48
N GLU A 30 -19.07 -44.29 17.53
CA GLU A 30 -19.22 -45.42 18.46
C GLU A 30 -18.23 -46.55 18.12
N GLY A 31 -17.75 -47.26 19.15
CA GLY A 31 -16.89 -48.45 18.99
C GLY A 31 -15.40 -48.21 18.68
N LEU A 32 -14.93 -46.96 18.60
CA LEU A 32 -13.54 -46.61 18.28
C LEU A 32 -12.55 -46.90 19.43
N LYS A 33 -12.18 -48.16 19.60
CA LYS A 33 -11.12 -48.60 20.55
C LYS A 33 -9.80 -47.85 20.27
N GLY A 34 -9.13 -47.39 21.33
CA GLY A 34 -7.79 -46.77 21.28
C GLY A 34 -7.72 -45.26 21.00
N VAL A 35 -8.84 -44.55 20.81
CA VAL A 35 -8.82 -43.10 20.50
C VAL A 35 -9.50 -42.27 21.60
N ALA A 36 -8.71 -41.77 22.55
CA ALA A 36 -9.22 -41.10 23.76
C ALA A 36 -10.08 -39.84 23.52
N LYS A 37 -9.87 -39.07 22.44
CA LYS A 37 -10.78 -38.01 21.98
C LYS A 37 -10.94 -38.04 20.46
N VAL A 38 -12.16 -38.31 20.01
CA VAL A 38 -12.52 -38.41 18.59
C VAL A 38 -12.57 -37.02 17.93
N ARG A 39 -11.93 -36.87 16.76
CA ARG A 39 -12.03 -35.63 15.96
C ARG A 39 -13.47 -35.42 15.47
N THR A 40 -14.07 -34.28 15.81
CA THR A 40 -15.44 -33.94 15.39
C THR A 40 -15.56 -33.76 13.88
N LYS A 41 -16.76 -33.97 13.32
CA LYS A 41 -17.11 -33.78 11.91
C LYS A 41 -16.67 -32.43 11.34
N GLY A 42 -16.83 -31.34 12.10
CA GLY A 42 -16.33 -30.01 11.74
C GLY A 42 -14.79 -29.91 11.71
N THR A 43 -14.11 -30.54 12.68
CA THR A 43 -12.63 -30.62 12.72
C THR A 43 -12.10 -31.40 11.51
N ILE A 44 -12.73 -32.52 11.15
CA ILE A 44 -12.36 -33.32 9.98
C ILE A 44 -12.54 -32.52 8.69
N LYS A 45 -13.69 -31.83 8.51
CA LYS A 45 -13.91 -30.95 7.34
C LYS A 45 -12.85 -29.83 7.24
N ARG A 46 -12.45 -29.22 8.36
CA ARG A 46 -11.35 -28.24 8.39
C ARG A 46 -9.99 -28.84 8.02
N LEU A 47 -9.66 -30.04 8.50
CA LEU A 47 -8.40 -30.72 8.14
C LEU A 47 -8.40 -31.20 6.68
N GLN A 48 -9.57 -31.60 6.14
CA GLN A 48 -9.73 -31.90 4.73
C GLN A 48 -9.51 -30.68 3.83
N MET A 49 -9.81 -29.46 4.28
CA MET A 49 -9.58 -28.23 3.50
C MET A 49 -8.13 -28.12 3.01
N TYR A 50 -7.16 -28.41 3.88
CA TYR A 50 -5.73 -28.37 3.55
C TYR A 50 -5.24 -29.51 2.63
N ARG A 51 -6.05 -30.56 2.41
CA ARG A 51 -5.69 -31.73 1.57
C ARG A 51 -6.49 -31.82 0.28
N ASN A 52 -7.74 -31.36 0.27
CA ASN A 52 -8.73 -31.64 -0.77
C ASN A 52 -9.00 -30.45 -1.72
N GLN A 53 -8.09 -29.48 -1.81
CA GLN A 53 -8.19 -28.34 -2.74
C GLN A 53 -7.78 -28.64 -4.19
N LYS A 54 -7.59 -29.92 -4.57
CA LYS A 54 -7.28 -30.35 -5.94
C LYS A 54 -8.54 -30.78 -6.70
N ALA A 55 -8.60 -30.49 -8.01
CA ALA A 55 -9.66 -30.97 -8.89
C ALA A 55 -9.64 -32.50 -9.02
N LYS A 56 -10.81 -33.14 -9.02
CA LYS A 56 -10.93 -34.60 -9.18
C LYS A 56 -11.04 -34.96 -10.66
N ARG A 57 -10.09 -35.73 -11.17
CA ARG A 57 -10.02 -36.19 -12.58
C ARG A 57 -10.41 -37.68 -12.68
N ASN A 58 -10.81 -38.13 -13.87
CA ASN A 58 -10.95 -39.55 -14.20
C ASN A 58 -9.61 -40.14 -14.69
N ARG A 59 -9.56 -41.45 -14.98
CA ARG A 59 -8.36 -42.14 -15.53
C ARG A 59 -7.88 -41.58 -16.88
N VAL A 60 -8.73 -40.83 -17.58
CA VAL A 60 -8.46 -40.17 -18.88
C VAL A 60 -8.15 -38.68 -18.68
N GLY A 61 -7.80 -38.25 -17.47
CA GLY A 61 -7.45 -36.86 -17.13
C GLY A 61 -8.63 -35.86 -17.09
N LYS A 62 -9.81 -36.20 -17.63
CA LYS A 62 -10.97 -35.30 -17.67
C LYS A 62 -11.49 -35.00 -16.26
N ILE A 63 -11.74 -33.71 -15.98
CA ILE A 63 -12.18 -33.24 -14.67
C ILE A 63 -13.64 -33.67 -14.42
N ILE A 64 -13.85 -34.48 -13.36
CA ILE A 64 -15.17 -34.91 -12.86
C ILE A 64 -15.75 -33.85 -11.93
N SER A 65 -14.90 -33.22 -11.12
CA SER A 65 -15.24 -32.11 -10.23
C SER A 65 -14.11 -31.10 -10.27
N PRO A 66 -14.37 -29.81 -10.54
CA PRO A 66 -13.37 -28.77 -10.35
C PRO A 66 -12.89 -28.72 -8.89
N ALA A 67 -11.79 -28.01 -8.67
CA ALA A 67 -11.34 -27.67 -7.32
C ALA A 67 -12.39 -26.76 -6.63
N PRO A 68 -12.40 -26.71 -5.28
CA PRO A 68 -13.18 -25.71 -4.55
C PRO A 68 -12.94 -24.29 -5.11
N PHE A 69 -14.01 -23.51 -5.26
CA PHE A 69 -14.02 -22.15 -5.82
C PHE A 69 -13.68 -22.02 -7.32
N GLN A 70 -13.24 -23.07 -8.02
CA GLN A 70 -13.01 -23.07 -9.48
C GLN A 70 -14.22 -23.62 -10.27
N GLY A 71 -15.44 -23.28 -9.84
CA GLY A 71 -16.67 -23.79 -10.47
C GLY A 71 -17.05 -23.00 -11.72
N TRP A 72 -17.26 -23.69 -12.85
CA TRP A 72 -17.75 -23.08 -14.08
C TRP A 72 -19.27 -22.90 -14.07
N HIS A 73 -19.74 -21.77 -14.58
CA HIS A 73 -21.14 -21.54 -14.92
C HIS A 73 -21.44 -22.03 -16.35
N ALA A 74 -22.69 -22.38 -16.64
CA ALA A 74 -23.10 -22.71 -18.00
C ALA A 74 -23.10 -21.45 -18.87
N SER A 75 -22.75 -21.57 -20.16
CA SER A 75 -22.91 -20.47 -21.12
C SER A 75 -24.37 -20.02 -21.14
N GLY A 76 -24.61 -18.71 -21.13
CA GLY A 76 -25.95 -18.13 -20.98
C GLY A 76 -26.47 -18.01 -19.53
N THR A 77 -25.65 -18.26 -18.50
CA THR A 77 -26.05 -17.98 -17.10
C THR A 77 -26.18 -16.45 -16.89
N VAL A 78 -27.41 -15.94 -16.76
CA VAL A 78 -27.67 -14.49 -16.64
C VAL A 78 -27.77 -14.02 -15.18
N SER A 79 -26.80 -13.23 -14.74
CA SER A 79 -26.83 -12.52 -13.45
C SER A 79 -27.85 -11.38 -13.47
N ARG A 80 -29.10 -11.65 -13.07
CA ARG A 80 -30.18 -10.65 -13.00
C ARG A 80 -30.28 -10.02 -11.61
N VAL A 81 -30.43 -8.69 -11.56
CA VAL A 81 -30.84 -7.95 -10.35
C VAL A 81 -32.34 -7.69 -10.42
N GLU A 82 -33.09 -8.11 -9.40
CA GLU A 82 -34.54 -7.90 -9.35
C GLU A 82 -34.88 -6.41 -9.08
N PRO A 83 -35.77 -5.77 -9.86
CA PRO A 83 -36.19 -4.39 -9.63
C PRO A 83 -37.08 -4.29 -8.38
N SER A 84 -36.48 -3.86 -7.26
CA SER A 84 -37.19 -3.69 -5.99
C SER A 84 -37.33 -2.20 -5.62
N PRO A 85 -38.51 -1.72 -5.17
CA PRO A 85 -38.66 -0.39 -4.59
C PRO A 85 -37.73 -0.13 -3.38
N ARG A 86 -37.22 -1.21 -2.74
CA ARG A 86 -36.25 -1.14 -1.63
C ARG A 86 -34.92 -0.49 -2.02
N TRP A 87 -34.52 -0.56 -3.29
CA TRP A 87 -33.26 0.05 -3.77
C TRP A 87 -33.26 1.58 -3.71
N PHE A 88 -34.44 2.20 -3.77
CA PHE A 88 -34.61 3.65 -3.88
C PHE A 88 -35.03 4.30 -2.55
N GLY A 89 -35.10 3.53 -1.46
CA GLY A 89 -35.39 4.04 -0.11
C GLY A 89 -34.12 4.40 0.67
N ASN A 90 -34.22 5.39 1.57
CA ASN A 90 -33.11 5.77 2.44
C ASN A 90 -32.72 4.60 3.37
N SER A 91 -31.58 3.96 3.08
CA SER A 91 -31.13 2.74 3.79
C SER A 91 -30.57 3.00 5.19
N ARG A 92 -30.12 4.23 5.47
CA ARG A 92 -29.68 4.71 6.79
C ARG A 92 -30.13 6.16 6.98
N VAL A 93 -30.71 6.47 8.13
CA VAL A 93 -31.15 7.83 8.52
C VAL A 93 -30.76 8.05 9.99
N ILE A 94 -30.32 9.26 10.33
CA ILE A 94 -30.02 9.69 11.71
C ILE A 94 -30.73 11.01 11.98
N SER A 95 -31.22 11.23 13.21
CA SER A 95 -31.80 12.51 13.62
C SER A 95 -30.73 13.49 14.10
N GLN A 96 -30.97 14.79 13.96
CA GLN A 96 -29.98 15.82 14.31
C GLN A 96 -29.54 15.74 15.79
N ASN A 97 -30.49 15.52 16.70
CA ASN A 97 -30.20 15.41 18.13
C ASN A 97 -29.37 14.16 18.45
N ALA A 98 -29.61 13.04 17.76
CA ALA A 98 -28.81 11.82 17.91
C ALA A 98 -27.39 12.01 17.34
N LEU A 99 -27.25 12.74 16.22
CA LEU A 99 -25.96 13.09 15.65
C LEU A 99 -25.15 14.00 16.59
N GLN A 100 -25.73 15.06 17.15
CA GLN A 100 -25.07 15.94 18.11
C GLN A 100 -24.64 15.20 19.38
N LYS A 101 -25.51 14.33 19.91
CA LYS A 101 -25.16 13.47 21.05
C LYS A 101 -24.00 12.53 20.72
N PHE A 102 -24.05 11.85 19.58
CA PHE A 102 -22.98 10.96 19.09
C PHE A 102 -21.64 11.70 18.87
N GLN A 103 -21.68 12.93 18.34
CA GLN A 103 -20.49 13.78 18.19
C GLN A 103 -19.88 14.14 19.55
N LYS A 104 -20.69 14.51 20.56
CA LYS A 104 -20.21 14.81 21.92
C LYS A 104 -19.63 13.57 22.61
N GLU A 105 -20.34 12.45 22.57
CA GLU A 105 -19.92 11.20 23.24
C GLU A 105 -18.66 10.60 22.59
N LEU A 106 -18.63 10.42 21.27
CA LEU A 106 -17.45 9.86 20.60
C LEU A 106 -16.28 10.85 20.57
N GLY A 107 -16.55 12.16 20.57
CA GLY A 107 -15.53 13.19 20.76
C GLY A 107 -14.86 13.18 22.14
N ALA A 108 -15.57 12.74 23.19
CA ALA A 108 -14.98 12.50 24.50
C ALA A 108 -14.18 11.18 24.52
N VAL A 109 -14.78 10.07 24.06
CA VAL A 109 -14.13 8.75 23.99
C VAL A 109 -12.81 8.80 23.20
N ARG A 110 -12.76 9.54 22.09
CA ARG A 110 -11.55 9.65 21.24
C ARG A 110 -10.41 10.48 21.86
N LYS A 111 -10.65 11.19 22.97
CA LYS A 111 -9.61 11.92 23.72
C LYS A 111 -8.93 11.08 24.80
N ASP A 112 -9.57 10.00 25.25
CA ASP A 112 -9.04 9.12 26.29
C ASP A 112 -8.23 7.97 25.63
N PRO A 113 -6.90 7.88 25.84
CA PRO A 113 -6.06 6.86 25.21
C PRO A 113 -6.33 5.44 25.74
N TYR A 114 -7.05 5.29 26.86
CA TYR A 114 -7.42 3.99 27.44
C TYR A 114 -8.80 3.51 26.96
N GLN A 115 -9.62 4.36 26.31
CA GLN A 115 -10.93 3.96 25.81
C GLN A 115 -10.90 3.51 24.34
N VAL A 116 -11.57 2.39 24.06
CA VAL A 116 -11.45 1.65 22.79
C VAL A 116 -12.81 1.51 22.10
N VAL A 117 -12.91 2.00 20.86
CA VAL A 117 -14.11 1.85 20.01
C VAL A 117 -14.06 0.51 19.28
N MET A 118 -14.86 -0.46 19.74
CA MET A 118 -14.79 -1.85 19.27
C MET A 118 -15.38 -2.13 17.88
N LYS A 119 -16.40 -1.39 17.43
CA LYS A 119 -17.11 -1.65 16.16
C LYS A 119 -17.25 -0.37 15.30
N PRO A 120 -16.14 0.32 14.94
CA PRO A 120 -16.21 1.59 14.21
C PRO A 120 -16.83 1.45 12.82
N SER A 121 -16.73 0.28 12.18
CA SER A 121 -17.37 -0.01 10.88
C SER A 121 -18.90 0.01 10.90
N THR A 122 -19.53 -0.11 12.07
CA THR A 122 -20.99 0.03 12.22
C THR A 122 -21.42 1.46 12.56
N LEU A 123 -20.47 2.33 12.94
CA LEU A 123 -20.74 3.70 13.39
C LEU A 123 -20.52 4.71 12.24
N PRO A 124 -21.28 5.83 12.20
CA PRO A 124 -21.12 6.84 11.15
C PRO A 124 -19.95 7.80 11.47
N VAL A 125 -18.74 7.25 11.60
CA VAL A 125 -17.53 7.99 12.05
C VAL A 125 -17.16 9.17 11.13
N THR A 126 -17.56 9.12 9.86
CA THR A 126 -17.40 10.23 8.90
C THR A 126 -18.10 11.52 9.35
N LEU A 127 -19.22 11.42 10.09
CA LEU A 127 -20.02 12.57 10.53
C LEU A 127 -19.38 13.38 11.69
N LEU A 128 -18.16 13.03 12.12
CA LEU A 128 -17.38 13.82 13.07
C LEU A 128 -16.38 14.79 12.40
N GLN A 129 -16.16 14.71 11.09
CA GLN A 129 -15.12 15.48 10.40
C GLN A 129 -15.65 16.75 9.70
N GLU A 130 -16.04 17.77 10.45
CA GLU A 130 -16.47 19.08 9.90
C GLU A 130 -15.30 19.94 9.36
N LYS A 131 -14.47 19.39 8.46
CA LYS A 131 -13.32 20.07 7.84
C LYS A 131 -13.69 21.39 7.13
N ALA A 132 -14.95 21.52 6.69
CA ALA A 132 -15.45 22.69 5.97
C ALA A 132 -15.40 24.01 6.76
N LYS A 133 -15.42 23.99 8.10
CA LYS A 133 -15.41 25.21 8.94
C LYS A 133 -14.10 26.01 8.87
N HIS A 134 -13.01 25.40 8.42
CA HIS A 134 -11.68 26.02 8.35
C HIS A 134 -11.07 25.96 6.95
N ALA A 135 -11.89 25.69 5.92
CA ALA A 135 -11.45 25.84 4.54
C ALA A 135 -11.16 27.32 4.27
N LYS A 136 -9.91 27.67 3.91
CA LYS A 136 -9.57 29.00 3.40
C LYS A 136 -10.45 29.27 2.17
N VAL A 137 -10.92 30.51 2.02
CA VAL A 137 -11.69 30.94 0.83
C VAL A 137 -10.88 30.61 -0.41
N HIS A 138 -11.49 29.93 -1.38
CA HIS A 138 -10.81 29.47 -2.59
C HIS A 138 -10.59 30.67 -3.53
N ILE A 139 -9.45 31.36 -3.38
CA ILE A 139 -9.16 32.64 -4.06
C ILE A 139 -9.33 32.53 -5.58
N LEU A 140 -9.08 31.35 -6.17
CA LEU A 140 -9.26 31.08 -7.60
C LEU A 140 -10.70 31.19 -8.11
N GLU A 141 -11.71 31.08 -7.23
CA GLU A 141 -13.12 31.41 -7.57
C GLU A 141 -13.36 32.91 -7.72
N THR A 142 -12.59 33.74 -7.01
CA THR A 142 -12.69 35.21 -7.04
C THR A 142 -11.73 35.86 -8.06
N GLU A 143 -10.51 35.34 -8.16
CA GLU A 143 -9.45 35.84 -9.03
C GLU A 143 -8.70 34.66 -9.66
N SER A 144 -8.98 34.36 -10.94
CA SER A 144 -8.21 33.38 -11.71
C SER A 144 -6.84 33.94 -12.11
N PHE A 145 -5.84 33.06 -12.26
CA PHE A 145 -4.45 33.46 -12.56
C PHE A 145 -4.32 34.45 -13.73
N ASP A 146 -5.02 34.20 -14.84
CA ASP A 146 -5.07 35.04 -16.05
C ASP A 146 -5.60 36.49 -15.82
N ARG A 147 -6.39 36.70 -14.75
CA ARG A 147 -6.85 38.03 -14.32
C ARG A 147 -5.89 38.71 -13.33
N VAL A 148 -5.04 37.95 -12.66
CA VAL A 148 -4.03 38.47 -11.72
C VAL A 148 -2.73 38.80 -12.45
N PHE A 149 -2.28 37.92 -13.35
CA PHE A 149 -1.00 37.97 -14.04
C PHE A 149 -1.15 37.56 -15.52
N GLY A 150 -0.15 37.86 -16.35
CA GLY A 150 -0.19 37.60 -17.79
C GLY A 150 -0.88 38.71 -18.62
N PRO A 151 -1.24 38.44 -19.89
CA PRO A 151 -1.67 39.47 -20.84
C PRO A 151 -3.07 40.04 -20.54
N LYS A 152 -3.98 39.24 -19.95
CA LYS A 152 -5.35 39.67 -19.62
C LYS A 152 -5.48 40.26 -18.20
N LYS A 153 -4.36 40.59 -17.53
CA LYS A 153 -4.31 41.05 -16.13
C LYS A 153 -5.21 42.26 -15.84
N GLN A 154 -6.28 42.01 -15.08
CA GLN A 154 -7.26 42.98 -14.62
C GLN A 154 -6.86 43.59 -13.27
N ARG A 155 -6.20 42.83 -12.38
CA ARG A 155 -5.74 43.32 -11.08
C ARG A 155 -4.63 44.37 -11.26
N LYS A 156 -4.93 45.63 -10.90
CA LYS A 156 -3.99 46.78 -11.01
C LYS A 156 -3.31 47.19 -9.70
N ARG A 157 -3.81 46.70 -8.56
CA ARG A 157 -3.26 46.99 -7.21
C ARG A 157 -3.09 45.68 -6.43
N PRO A 158 -2.08 45.55 -5.56
CA PRO A 158 -2.05 44.48 -4.57
C PRO A 158 -3.17 44.70 -3.54
N ASN A 159 -3.78 43.61 -3.08
CA ASN A 159 -4.55 43.63 -1.83
C ASN A 159 -3.55 43.48 -0.68
N LEU A 160 -3.17 44.59 -0.05
CA LEU A 160 -2.26 44.61 1.10
C LEU A 160 -3.07 44.48 2.39
N ALA A 161 -2.54 43.76 3.37
CA ALA A 161 -3.10 43.72 4.72
C ALA A 161 -2.73 44.97 5.56
N VAL A 162 -1.99 45.90 4.96
CA VAL A 162 -1.28 47.00 5.62
C VAL A 162 -1.92 48.33 5.23
N SER A 163 -2.08 49.24 6.19
CA SER A 163 -2.83 50.49 6.05
C SER A 163 -1.95 51.74 5.91
N SER A 164 -0.81 51.81 6.62
CA SER A 164 0.17 52.91 6.53
C SER A 164 1.47 52.48 5.84
N TYR A 165 2.28 53.47 5.45
CA TYR A 165 3.67 53.26 5.04
C TYR A 165 4.55 52.83 6.22
N ASP A 166 4.35 53.43 7.40
CA ASP A 166 5.13 53.15 8.61
C ASP A 166 4.91 51.70 9.10
N GLU A 167 3.67 51.23 8.99
CA GLU A 167 3.27 49.85 9.27
C GLU A 167 3.92 48.86 8.27
N LEU A 168 4.09 49.27 7.01
CA LEU A 168 4.80 48.49 6.00
C LEU A 168 6.32 48.47 6.24
N GLN A 169 6.89 49.56 6.75
CA GLN A 169 8.29 49.65 7.15
C GLN A 169 8.57 48.73 8.33
N GLN A 170 7.76 48.78 9.39
CA GLN A 170 7.89 47.87 10.55
C GLN A 170 7.80 46.40 10.15
N LEU A 171 6.84 46.03 9.28
CA LEU A 171 6.70 44.68 8.73
C LEU A 171 7.81 44.27 7.74
N ALA A 172 8.64 45.22 7.29
CA ALA A 172 9.83 44.94 6.49
C ALA A 172 11.07 44.78 7.39
N GLU A 173 11.21 45.63 8.40
CA GLU A 173 12.26 45.56 9.42
C GLU A 173 12.18 44.24 10.20
N GLU A 174 11.00 43.87 10.73
CA GLU A 174 10.74 42.57 11.38
C GLU A 174 11.15 41.39 10.48
N LYS A 175 10.85 41.47 9.17
CA LYS A 175 11.20 40.41 8.22
C LYS A 175 12.68 40.37 7.89
N VAL A 176 13.39 41.49 7.93
CA VAL A 176 14.85 41.53 7.74
C VAL A 176 15.56 40.99 8.98
N GLU A 177 15.04 41.25 10.18
CA GLU A 177 15.56 40.66 11.44
C GLU A 177 15.29 39.16 11.54
N VAL A 178 14.14 38.68 11.02
CA VAL A 178 13.80 37.25 10.96
C VAL A 178 14.45 36.51 9.77
N TYR A 179 14.90 37.23 8.74
CA TYR A 179 15.52 36.62 7.55
C TYR A 179 16.99 36.27 7.79
N ASP A 180 17.22 35.00 8.10
CA ASP A 180 18.55 34.42 8.24
C ASP A 180 19.04 33.78 6.93
N LYS A 181 20.07 34.37 6.34
CA LYS A 181 20.73 33.91 5.10
C LYS A 181 21.33 32.51 5.22
N GLU A 182 21.78 32.10 6.39
CA GLU A 182 22.39 30.77 6.60
C GLU A 182 21.31 29.69 6.71
N LYS A 183 20.07 30.06 7.05
CA LYS A 183 18.93 29.14 7.10
C LYS A 183 18.26 28.92 5.74
N ASP A 184 18.46 29.79 4.75
CA ASP A 184 17.85 29.66 3.41
C ASP A 184 18.57 28.63 2.50
N THR A 185 18.90 27.48 3.09
CA THR A 185 19.50 26.31 2.43
C THR A 185 18.61 25.66 1.36
N LYS A 186 17.38 26.16 1.18
CA LYS A 186 16.34 25.64 0.29
C LYS A 186 16.07 26.54 -0.92
N ASP A 187 16.70 27.71 -1.00
CA ASP A 187 16.78 28.42 -2.25
C ASP A 187 17.70 27.66 -3.22
N PHE A 188 17.11 27.14 -4.28
CA PHE A 188 17.81 26.41 -5.35
C PHE A 188 18.49 27.37 -6.35
N ASP A 189 18.07 28.63 -6.40
CA ASP A 189 18.66 29.67 -7.24
C ASP A 189 19.84 30.39 -6.55
N LEU A 190 20.12 30.06 -5.27
CA LEU A 190 21.23 30.60 -4.50
C LEU A 190 22.58 30.08 -5.03
N ILE A 191 23.22 30.89 -5.88
CA ILE A 191 24.55 30.61 -6.44
C ILE A 191 25.59 30.52 -5.31
N ARG A 192 26.00 29.29 -4.99
CA ARG A 192 27.13 29.00 -4.09
C ARG A 192 28.44 28.96 -4.89
N PRO A 193 29.59 29.34 -4.32
CA PRO A 193 30.88 29.05 -4.94
C PRO A 193 31.05 27.54 -5.09
N ASP A 194 31.49 27.08 -6.27
CA ASP A 194 31.93 25.70 -6.47
C ASP A 194 33.40 25.62 -6.05
N ASP A 195 33.63 25.24 -4.79
CA ASP A 195 34.98 25.05 -4.22
C ASP A 195 35.70 23.81 -4.82
N GLY A 196 35.07 23.08 -5.76
CA GLY A 196 35.61 21.88 -6.41
C GLY A 196 35.57 20.61 -5.55
N VAL A 197 35.21 20.75 -4.26
CA VAL A 197 35.03 19.65 -3.32
C VAL A 197 33.57 19.19 -3.35
N LYS A 198 33.34 17.87 -3.38
CA LYS A 198 32.01 17.25 -3.33
C LYS A 198 31.99 16.16 -2.27
N ASP A 199 30.89 16.06 -1.55
CA ASP A 199 30.68 15.00 -0.56
C ASP A 199 30.79 13.61 -1.20
N ALA A 200 31.35 12.66 -0.45
CA ALA A 200 31.47 11.28 -0.89
C ALA A 200 30.09 10.62 -1.04
N GLN A 201 29.99 9.62 -1.93
CA GLN A 201 28.75 8.88 -2.11
C GLN A 201 28.35 8.16 -0.82
N ARG A 202 27.14 8.46 -0.33
CA ARG A 202 26.55 7.88 0.88
C ARG A 202 26.55 6.34 0.82
N ASP A 203 27.07 5.71 1.87
CA ASP A 203 27.14 4.26 2.02
C ASP A 203 25.77 3.58 1.83
N TRP A 204 25.71 2.59 0.94
CA TRP A 204 24.46 1.85 0.63
C TRP A 204 23.83 1.21 1.87
N VAL A 205 24.64 0.86 2.87
CA VAL A 205 24.18 0.22 4.12
C VAL A 205 23.32 1.17 4.96
N MET A 206 23.43 2.49 4.77
CA MET A 206 22.60 3.50 5.44
C MET A 206 21.12 3.47 5.01
N ASN A 207 20.80 2.74 3.95
CA ASN A 207 19.42 2.48 3.49
C ASN A 207 18.84 1.16 4.06
N ALA A 208 19.56 0.51 4.97
CA ALA A 208 19.06 -0.67 5.70
C ALA A 208 17.76 -0.37 6.46
N GLY A 209 16.82 -1.32 6.45
CA GLY A 209 15.49 -1.16 7.06
C GLY A 209 14.47 -0.39 6.21
N GLN A 210 14.89 0.28 5.12
CA GLN A 210 14.00 1.08 4.24
C GLN A 210 13.51 0.34 2.98
N SER A 211 14.01 -0.88 2.70
CA SER A 211 13.66 -1.67 1.50
C SER A 211 12.16 -1.98 1.37
N LYS A 212 11.61 -1.86 0.15
CA LYS A 212 10.21 -2.22 -0.22
C LYS A 212 9.79 -3.60 0.34
N ARG A 213 10.71 -4.59 0.34
CA ARG A 213 10.46 -5.94 0.88
C ARG A 213 10.12 -5.95 2.37
N ILE A 214 10.81 -5.11 3.16
CA ILE A 214 10.61 -5.00 4.62
C ILE A 214 9.30 -4.25 4.91
N TRP A 215 8.99 -3.21 4.11
CA TRP A 215 7.74 -2.48 4.18
C TRP A 215 6.50 -3.34 3.85
N ASN A 216 6.60 -4.22 2.85
CA ASN A 216 5.53 -5.16 2.52
C ASN A 216 5.28 -6.14 3.69
N GLU A 217 6.33 -6.66 4.34
CA GLU A 217 6.19 -7.48 5.54
C GLU A 217 5.59 -6.69 6.72
N LEU A 218 5.94 -5.41 6.92
CA LEU A 218 5.31 -4.53 7.91
C LEU A 218 3.81 -4.41 7.67
N TYR A 219 3.39 -4.02 6.47
CA TYR A 219 1.96 -3.82 6.18
C TYR A 219 1.15 -5.12 6.28
N LYS A 220 1.78 -6.27 5.99
CA LYS A 220 1.22 -7.62 6.17
C LYS A 220 1.06 -8.01 7.65
N VAL A 221 2.05 -7.69 8.50
CA VAL A 221 1.95 -7.82 9.98
C VAL A 221 0.85 -6.90 10.52
N ILE A 222 0.83 -5.63 10.09
CA ILE A 222 -0.20 -4.67 10.46
C ILE A 222 -1.57 -5.19 10.02
N ASP A 223 -1.75 -5.68 8.79
CA ASP A 223 -3.09 -6.05 8.34
C ASP A 223 -3.64 -7.30 9.02
N SER A 224 -2.75 -8.25 9.31
CA SER A 224 -3.08 -9.51 9.98
C SER A 224 -3.21 -9.42 11.50
N SER A 225 -2.99 -8.25 12.11
CA SER A 225 -3.05 -8.03 13.57
C SER A 225 -4.25 -7.21 14.03
N ASP A 226 -4.73 -7.53 15.22
CA ASP A 226 -5.80 -6.84 15.96
C ASP A 226 -5.22 -5.83 16.95
N VAL A 227 -4.12 -6.21 17.59
CA VAL A 227 -3.34 -5.43 18.55
C VAL A 227 -1.92 -5.28 17.99
N ILE A 228 -1.34 -4.09 18.10
CA ILE A 228 -0.01 -3.75 17.62
C ILE A 228 0.81 -3.25 18.82
N LEU A 229 1.90 -3.94 19.12
CA LEU A 229 2.88 -3.57 20.13
C LEU A 229 4.06 -2.88 19.44
N GLN A 230 4.25 -1.59 19.67
CA GLN A 230 5.40 -0.85 19.18
C GLN A 230 6.50 -0.87 20.25
N VAL A 231 7.60 -1.58 19.95
CA VAL A 231 8.72 -1.82 20.89
C VAL A 231 9.76 -0.72 20.72
N LEU A 232 9.97 0.05 21.78
CA LEU A 232 10.90 1.18 21.89
C LEU A 232 12.12 0.80 22.74
N ASP A 233 13.26 1.47 22.52
CA ASP A 233 14.45 1.33 23.37
C ASP A 233 14.38 2.35 24.53
N ALA A 234 14.52 1.89 25.78
CA ALA A 234 14.40 2.75 26.96
C ALA A 234 15.45 3.86 27.05
N ARG A 235 16.58 3.72 26.33
CA ARG A 235 17.66 4.73 26.30
C ARG A 235 17.32 5.92 25.40
N ASP A 236 16.55 5.69 24.33
CA ASP A 236 16.01 6.73 23.44
C ASP A 236 14.65 6.28 22.87
N PRO A 237 13.56 6.51 23.59
CA PRO A 237 12.23 6.10 23.14
C PRO A 237 11.63 7.03 22.08
N MET A 238 12.20 8.22 21.85
CA MET A 238 11.71 9.17 20.83
C MET A 238 12.37 8.91 19.48
N GLY A 239 13.69 8.77 19.42
CA GLY A 239 14.41 8.43 18.19
C GLY A 239 14.21 6.99 17.72
N THR A 240 13.65 6.10 18.56
CA THR A 240 13.17 4.75 18.15
C THR A 240 11.64 4.66 17.92
N ARG A 241 10.93 5.79 17.96
CA ARG A 241 9.48 5.88 17.68
C ARG A 241 9.22 6.00 16.17
N SER A 242 8.03 5.62 15.70
CA SER A 242 7.67 5.71 14.28
C SER A 242 6.37 6.51 14.03
N PRO A 243 6.33 7.84 14.28
CA PRO A 243 5.13 8.66 14.12
C PRO A 243 4.39 8.53 12.77
N PRO A 244 5.04 8.30 11.60
CA PRO A 244 4.33 8.04 10.35
C PRO A 244 3.47 6.76 10.37
N VAL A 245 3.94 5.69 11.01
CA VAL A 245 3.19 4.43 11.14
C VAL A 245 2.02 4.61 12.12
N GLU A 246 2.21 5.39 13.18
CA GLU A 246 1.13 5.75 14.10
C GLU A 246 0.04 6.60 13.43
N LYS A 247 0.44 7.56 12.57
CA LYS A 247 -0.45 8.38 11.75
C LYS A 247 -1.20 7.53 10.72
N TYR A 248 -0.53 6.56 10.10
CA TYR A 248 -1.15 5.56 9.23
C TYR A 248 -2.24 4.76 9.97
N LEU A 249 -1.92 4.19 11.14
CA LEU A 249 -2.87 3.45 11.96
C LEU A 249 -4.06 4.30 12.42
N LYS A 250 -3.81 5.54 12.89
CA LYS A 250 -4.84 6.50 13.32
C LYS A 250 -5.78 6.96 12.18
N ASN A 251 -5.33 6.90 10.93
CA ASN A 251 -6.11 7.32 9.76
C ASN A 251 -6.86 6.17 9.06
N GLU A 252 -6.16 5.08 8.72
CA GLU A 252 -6.72 3.99 7.90
C GLU A 252 -7.23 2.80 8.72
N LYS A 253 -6.55 2.46 9.81
CA LYS A 253 -6.75 1.20 10.55
C LYS A 253 -7.17 1.44 12.01
N ALA A 254 -7.95 2.49 12.26
CA ALA A 254 -8.39 2.97 13.58
C ALA A 254 -9.28 2.00 14.41
N HIS A 255 -9.41 0.74 13.99
CA HIS A 255 -10.00 -0.36 14.74
C HIS A 255 -8.95 -1.27 15.43
N LYS A 256 -7.66 -0.99 15.22
CA LYS A 256 -6.52 -1.72 15.78
C LYS A 256 -5.97 -0.99 16.99
N HIS A 257 -5.52 -1.76 17.98
CA HIS A 257 -5.13 -1.24 19.29
C HIS A 257 -3.61 -1.08 19.33
N LEU A 258 -3.12 0.16 19.38
CA LEU A 258 -1.69 0.46 19.48
C LEU A 258 -1.29 0.60 20.96
N ILE A 259 -0.21 -0.07 21.34
CA ILE A 259 0.33 -0.13 22.71
C ILE A 259 1.85 0.02 22.61
N PHE A 260 2.45 0.80 23.50
CA PHE A 260 3.90 0.96 23.56
C PHE A 260 4.54 -0.01 24.56
N VAL A 261 5.66 -0.61 24.17
CA VAL A 261 6.47 -1.48 25.02
C VAL A 261 7.86 -0.88 25.12
N LEU A 262 8.15 -0.24 26.25
CA LEU A 262 9.44 0.35 26.56
C LEU A 262 10.38 -0.76 27.04
N ASN A 263 11.26 -1.25 26.15
CA ASN A 263 12.14 -2.38 26.41
C ASN A 263 13.57 -1.92 26.73
N LYS A 264 14.37 -2.81 27.33
CA LYS A 264 15.73 -2.53 27.84
C LYS A 264 15.79 -1.59 29.06
N VAL A 265 14.76 -1.63 29.92
CA VAL A 265 14.70 -0.79 31.15
C VAL A 265 15.77 -1.13 32.20
N ASP A 266 16.53 -2.21 31.99
CA ASP A 266 17.75 -2.59 32.71
C ASP A 266 18.98 -1.75 32.32
N LEU A 267 18.97 -1.10 31.15
CA LEU A 267 20.07 -0.27 30.66
C LEU A 267 19.92 1.22 31.02
N VAL A 268 18.97 1.58 31.87
CA VAL A 268 18.69 2.98 32.28
C VAL A 268 18.31 3.05 33.77
N PRO A 269 18.46 4.20 34.45
CA PRO A 269 18.00 4.36 35.83
C PRO A 269 16.47 4.21 35.97
N THR A 270 16.03 3.73 37.13
CA THR A 270 14.60 3.46 37.41
C THR A 270 13.72 4.70 37.27
N TRP A 271 14.21 5.88 37.68
CA TRP A 271 13.45 7.14 37.57
C TRP A 271 13.25 7.57 36.11
N VAL A 272 14.24 7.32 35.23
CA VAL A 272 14.14 7.59 33.78
C VAL A 272 13.04 6.74 33.17
N THR A 273 12.98 5.44 33.53
CA THR A 273 11.89 4.55 33.10
C THR A 273 10.52 5.02 33.58
N GLN A 274 10.39 5.42 34.85
CA GLN A 274 9.13 5.94 35.41
C GLN A 274 8.63 7.18 34.64
N ARG A 275 9.52 8.15 34.39
CA ARG A 275 9.18 9.41 33.71
C ARG A 275 8.82 9.17 32.24
N TRP A 276 9.56 8.33 31.52
CA TRP A 276 9.19 7.97 30.14
C TRP A 276 7.85 7.22 30.05
N VAL A 277 7.56 6.28 30.97
CA VAL A 277 6.23 5.64 31.02
C VAL A 277 5.12 6.65 31.30
N ALA A 278 5.32 7.61 32.21
CA ALA A 278 4.33 8.65 32.50
C ALA A 278 4.05 9.56 31.28
N ILE A 279 5.10 10.01 30.59
CA ILE A 279 4.99 10.83 29.37
C ILE A 279 4.25 10.06 28.27
N LEU A 280 4.73 8.86 27.93
CA LEU A 280 4.17 8.05 26.84
C LEU A 280 2.71 7.59 27.12
N SER A 281 2.37 7.33 28.39
CA SER A 281 1.02 6.94 28.82
C SER A 281 -0.04 8.02 28.58
N SER A 282 0.36 9.29 28.41
CA SER A 282 -0.57 10.37 28.03
C SER A 282 -1.07 10.25 26.57
N GLU A 283 -0.34 9.54 25.70
CA GLU A 283 -0.72 9.32 24.30
C GLU A 283 -1.28 7.91 24.03
N TYR A 284 -0.66 6.87 24.60
CA TYR A 284 -1.08 5.47 24.44
C TYR A 284 -0.68 4.64 25.67
N PRO A 285 -1.44 3.57 26.00
CA PRO A 285 -1.05 2.63 27.05
C PRO A 285 0.38 2.12 26.86
N THR A 286 1.24 2.35 27.85
CA THR A 286 2.68 2.07 27.79
C THR A 286 3.08 1.08 28.88
N VAL A 287 3.97 0.13 28.56
CA VAL A 287 4.45 -0.91 29.47
C VAL A 287 5.98 -0.93 29.52
N ALA A 288 6.57 -0.78 30.69
CA ALA A 288 7.99 -1.03 30.92
C ALA A 288 8.30 -2.53 30.95
N PHE A 289 9.36 -2.94 30.26
CA PHE A 289 9.68 -4.35 30.00
C PHE A 289 11.19 -4.61 30.00
N HIS A 290 11.61 -5.74 30.56
CA HIS A 290 12.97 -6.28 30.39
C HIS A 290 12.88 -7.70 29.84
N ALA A 291 13.42 -7.89 28.63
CA ALA A 291 13.33 -9.13 27.87
C ALA A 291 14.43 -10.13 28.24
N SER A 292 14.22 -10.88 29.34
CA SER A 292 15.10 -11.97 29.78
C SER A 292 14.32 -13.28 29.97
N LEU A 293 14.96 -14.41 29.68
CA LEU A 293 14.39 -15.74 29.92
C LEU A 293 14.39 -16.12 31.41
N THR A 294 15.35 -15.61 32.19
CA THR A 294 15.55 -15.97 33.61
C THR A 294 14.93 -14.95 34.57
N HIS A 295 15.05 -13.65 34.28
CA HIS A 295 14.67 -12.56 35.18
C HIS A 295 13.83 -11.46 34.51
N PRO A 296 12.70 -11.77 33.84
CA PRO A 296 11.94 -10.76 33.10
C PRO A 296 11.19 -9.76 33.97
N PHE A 297 11.20 -8.48 33.56
CA PHE A 297 10.31 -7.44 34.08
C PHE A 297 9.15 -7.19 33.10
N GLY A 298 7.98 -6.77 33.60
CA GLY A 298 6.80 -6.41 32.78
C GLY A 298 6.01 -7.59 32.17
N LYS A 299 6.55 -8.82 32.16
CA LYS A 299 5.90 -10.02 31.59
C LYS A 299 4.45 -10.22 32.06
N GLY A 300 4.20 -10.13 33.37
CA GLY A 300 2.87 -10.30 33.95
C GLY A 300 1.88 -9.22 33.50
N SER A 301 2.31 -7.95 33.52
CA SER A 301 1.52 -6.80 33.08
C SER A 301 1.10 -6.92 31.61
N LEU A 302 2.05 -7.24 30.71
CA LEU A 302 1.77 -7.40 29.28
C LEU A 302 0.83 -8.59 29.01
N ILE A 303 1.00 -9.72 29.70
CA ILE A 303 0.08 -10.87 29.59
C ILE A 303 -1.33 -10.50 30.08
N ASN A 304 -1.46 -9.69 31.14
CA ASN A 304 -2.78 -9.24 31.63
C ASN A 304 -3.50 -8.36 30.59
N ILE A 305 -2.79 -7.39 29.99
CA ILE A 305 -3.33 -6.51 28.94
C ILE A 305 -3.78 -7.34 27.73
N LEU A 306 -2.93 -8.25 27.22
CA LEU A 306 -3.30 -9.12 26.09
C LEU A 306 -4.48 -10.06 26.43
N ARG A 307 -4.62 -10.47 27.70
CA ARG A 307 -5.80 -11.22 28.19
C ARG A 307 -7.05 -10.34 28.27
N GLN A 308 -6.94 -9.06 28.58
CA GLN A 308 -8.07 -8.11 28.55
C GLN A 308 -8.57 -7.91 27.12
N PHE A 309 -7.69 -7.68 26.13
CA PHE A 309 -8.09 -7.71 24.71
C PHE A 309 -8.67 -9.08 24.30
N GLY A 310 -8.14 -10.18 24.86
CA GLY A 310 -8.71 -11.53 24.79
C GLY A 310 -10.16 -11.66 25.27
N LYS A 311 -10.55 -10.90 26.30
CA LYS A 311 -11.95 -10.81 26.78
C LYS A 311 -12.78 -9.79 25.98
N LEU A 312 -12.15 -8.80 25.37
CA LEU A 312 -12.82 -7.72 24.64
C LEU A 312 -13.29 -8.18 23.24
N HIS A 313 -12.45 -8.91 22.50
CA HIS A 313 -12.82 -9.56 21.23
C HIS A 313 -13.32 -11.00 21.48
N THR A 314 -14.53 -11.14 22.01
CA THR A 314 -15.21 -12.45 22.17
C THR A 314 -15.81 -12.99 20.88
N ASP A 315 -16.13 -12.12 19.92
CA ASP A 315 -16.57 -12.52 18.58
C ASP A 315 -15.44 -13.14 17.73
N LYS A 316 -14.18 -12.83 18.06
CA LYS A 316 -13.01 -13.47 17.45
C LYS A 316 -12.57 -14.72 18.22
N LYS A 317 -12.50 -15.86 17.52
CA LYS A 317 -12.02 -17.13 18.10
C LYS A 317 -10.58 -17.03 18.62
N GLN A 318 -9.75 -16.26 17.92
CA GLN A 318 -8.35 -15.97 18.24
C GLN A 318 -8.04 -14.50 17.92
N ILE A 319 -6.99 -13.97 18.55
CA ILE A 319 -6.47 -12.62 18.37
C ILE A 319 -5.02 -12.70 17.91
N SER A 320 -4.66 -11.87 16.93
CA SER A 320 -3.30 -11.69 16.43
C SER A 320 -2.69 -10.40 16.99
N VAL A 321 -1.47 -10.49 17.50
CA VAL A 321 -0.72 -9.39 18.15
C VAL A 321 0.59 -9.18 17.39
N GLY A 322 0.68 -8.11 16.59
CA GLY A 322 1.89 -7.78 15.84
C GLY A 322 2.89 -7.00 16.69
N LEU A 323 4.19 -7.33 16.60
CA LEU A 323 5.27 -6.54 17.21
C LEU A 323 5.99 -5.72 16.14
N ILE A 324 6.03 -4.39 16.27
CA ILE A 324 6.67 -3.46 15.34
C ILE A 324 7.70 -2.56 16.04
N GLY A 325 8.51 -1.82 15.29
CA GLY A 325 9.53 -0.89 15.81
C GLY A 325 10.91 -1.07 15.16
N TYR A 326 11.86 -0.20 15.53
CA TYR A 326 13.22 -0.15 14.95
C TYR A 326 13.99 -1.49 15.05
N PRO A 327 15.02 -1.72 14.22
CA PRO A 327 16.03 -2.76 14.45
C PRO A 327 16.57 -2.72 15.89
N ASN A 328 17.06 -3.86 16.39
CA ASN A 328 17.72 -3.99 17.70
C ASN A 328 16.96 -3.50 18.96
N THR A 329 15.70 -3.07 18.86
CA THR A 329 14.80 -2.76 20.01
C THR A 329 14.39 -3.98 20.83
N GLY A 330 14.55 -5.20 20.29
CA GLY A 330 14.36 -6.46 21.02
C GLY A 330 13.00 -7.17 20.84
N LYS A 331 12.23 -6.87 19.78
CA LYS A 331 10.95 -7.54 19.43
C LYS A 331 10.95 -9.06 19.65
N SER A 332 11.86 -9.77 18.99
CA SER A 332 12.02 -11.23 19.08
C SER A 332 12.37 -11.72 20.50
N SER A 333 13.11 -10.91 21.28
CA SER A 333 13.41 -11.18 22.69
C SER A 333 12.18 -11.04 23.59
N VAL A 334 11.29 -10.08 23.32
CA VAL A 334 10.00 -9.94 24.03
C VAL A 334 9.12 -11.17 23.78
N ILE A 335 9.08 -11.70 22.55
CA ILE A 335 8.35 -12.94 22.22
C ILE A 335 8.92 -14.14 22.99
N ASN A 336 10.25 -14.32 22.96
CA ASN A 336 10.94 -15.39 23.70
C ASN A 336 10.67 -15.30 25.21
N THR A 337 10.63 -14.08 25.76
CA THR A 337 10.33 -13.79 27.17
C THR A 337 8.87 -14.13 27.53
N LEU A 338 7.91 -13.74 26.70
CA LEU A 338 6.50 -14.09 26.87
C LEU A 338 6.30 -15.62 26.82
N ARG A 339 7.02 -16.30 25.93
CA ARG A 339 7.04 -17.77 25.81
C ARG A 339 7.80 -18.51 26.92
N SER A 340 8.68 -17.84 27.65
CA SER A 340 9.71 -18.44 28.52
C SER A 340 10.54 -19.55 27.85
N LYS A 341 10.79 -19.43 26.54
CA LYS A 341 11.75 -20.26 25.80
C LYS A 341 12.21 -19.55 24.53
N LYS A 342 13.38 -19.91 24.01
CA LYS A 342 13.83 -19.47 22.68
C LYS A 342 12.92 -20.07 21.61
N VAL A 343 12.27 -19.23 20.81
CA VAL A 343 11.41 -19.57 19.67
C VAL A 343 11.84 -18.77 18.45
N CYS A 344 11.96 -17.46 18.61
CA CYS A 344 12.55 -16.57 17.61
C CYS A 344 14.09 -16.59 17.76
N ASN A 345 14.80 -16.53 16.64
CA ASN A 345 16.23 -16.21 16.67
C ASN A 345 16.45 -14.80 17.23
N VAL A 346 17.60 -14.61 17.89
CA VAL A 346 18.01 -13.36 18.52
C VAL A 346 19.53 -13.25 18.43
N ALA A 347 20.00 -12.08 18.00
CA ALA A 347 21.40 -11.70 17.90
C ALA A 347 21.51 -10.20 18.26
N PRO A 348 22.69 -9.71 18.67
CA PRO A 348 22.91 -8.26 18.84
C PRO A 348 23.06 -7.52 17.49
N ILE A 349 23.12 -8.26 16.37
CA ILE A 349 23.38 -7.73 15.03
C ILE A 349 22.05 -7.39 14.33
N ALA A 350 22.00 -6.22 13.68
CA ALA A 350 20.83 -5.80 12.92
C ALA A 350 20.46 -6.77 11.78
N GLY A 351 19.16 -6.91 11.52
CA GLY A 351 18.63 -7.68 10.38
C GLY A 351 18.55 -9.21 10.56
N GLU A 352 18.65 -9.72 11.80
CA GLU A 352 18.46 -11.16 12.12
C GLU A 352 17.07 -11.67 11.69
N THR A 353 15.99 -11.06 12.18
CA THR A 353 14.62 -11.36 11.73
C THR A 353 14.37 -10.75 10.36
N LYS A 354 14.39 -11.58 9.30
CA LYS A 354 14.26 -11.13 7.89
C LYS A 354 12.83 -11.17 7.33
N VAL A 355 11.96 -12.00 7.90
CA VAL A 355 10.60 -12.36 7.42
C VAL A 355 9.69 -12.51 8.65
N TRP A 356 8.40 -12.23 8.51
CA TRP A 356 7.42 -12.35 9.59
C TRP A 356 7.21 -13.82 10.04
N GLN A 357 6.81 -14.03 11.30
CA GLN A 357 6.55 -15.38 11.83
C GLN A 357 5.45 -15.40 12.91
N TYR A 358 4.59 -16.42 12.87
CA TYR A 358 3.52 -16.64 13.85
C TYR A 358 3.98 -17.49 15.03
N VAL A 359 3.90 -16.95 16.24
CA VAL A 359 4.20 -17.64 17.50
C VAL A 359 2.95 -17.69 18.37
N THR A 360 2.40 -18.88 18.61
CA THR A 360 1.32 -19.04 19.60
C THR A 360 1.80 -18.62 20.99
N LEU A 361 1.00 -17.87 21.75
CA LEU A 361 1.23 -17.64 23.19
C LEU A 361 0.23 -18.42 24.04
N MET A 362 -1.05 -18.40 23.65
CA MET A 362 -2.15 -19.16 24.25
C MET A 362 -3.08 -19.67 23.14
N ARG A 363 -4.01 -20.60 23.44
CA ARG A 363 -4.96 -21.14 22.43
C ARG A 363 -5.79 -20.07 21.70
N ARG A 364 -5.94 -18.86 22.27
CA ARG A 364 -6.62 -17.71 21.67
C ARG A 364 -5.71 -16.52 21.30
N ILE A 365 -4.41 -16.56 21.58
CA ILE A 365 -3.51 -15.41 21.37
C ILE A 365 -2.29 -15.85 20.57
N TYR A 366 -2.12 -15.23 19.41
CA TYR A 366 -0.99 -15.40 18.50
C TYR A 366 -0.16 -14.11 18.48
N LEU A 367 1.15 -14.24 18.61
CA LEU A 367 2.11 -13.16 18.41
C LEU A 367 2.64 -13.24 16.97
N ILE A 368 2.95 -12.11 16.35
CA ILE A 368 3.58 -12.00 15.04
C ILE A 368 4.87 -11.19 15.20
N ASP A 369 6.01 -11.82 14.93
CA ASP A 369 7.30 -11.13 14.87
C ASP A 369 7.46 -10.42 13.52
N CYS A 370 8.19 -9.30 13.49
CA CYS A 370 8.37 -8.46 12.32
C CYS A 370 9.86 -8.11 12.14
N PRO A 371 10.38 -8.00 10.90
CA PRO A 371 11.65 -7.34 10.65
C PRO A 371 11.67 -5.91 11.23
N GLY A 372 12.87 -5.41 11.56
CA GLY A 372 13.06 -4.02 11.98
C GLY A 372 12.81 -3.04 10.84
N ILE A 373 12.02 -2.01 11.11
CA ILE A 373 11.66 -0.95 10.15
C ILE A 373 12.37 0.35 10.48
N VAL A 374 12.70 1.14 9.46
CA VAL A 374 13.20 2.52 9.60
C VAL A 374 12.49 3.37 8.57
N TYR A 375 12.07 4.58 8.96
CA TYR A 375 11.44 5.50 8.01
C TYR A 375 12.50 6.15 7.09
N PRO A 376 12.16 6.53 5.85
CA PRO A 376 12.91 7.55 5.11
C PRO A 376 12.66 8.93 5.73
N SER A 377 13.19 9.12 6.94
CA SER A 377 13.22 10.36 7.72
C SER A 377 14.50 11.16 7.41
N ALA A 378 14.52 12.43 7.79
CA ALA A 378 15.73 13.27 7.76
C ALA A 378 16.70 12.96 8.92
N GLU A 379 16.76 11.70 9.36
CA GLU A 379 17.72 11.24 10.38
C GLU A 379 19.13 11.21 9.81
N THR A 380 20.09 11.72 10.59
CA THR A 380 21.51 11.66 10.26
C THR A 380 22.01 10.22 10.21
N ASP A 381 23.06 9.94 9.43
CA ASP A 381 23.61 8.56 9.42
C ASP A 381 24.26 8.19 10.75
N THR A 382 24.82 9.16 11.48
CA THR A 382 25.25 9.00 12.88
C THR A 382 24.12 8.52 13.79
N GLU A 383 22.91 9.05 13.66
CA GLU A 383 21.76 8.51 14.38
C GLU A 383 21.43 7.06 13.98
N LYS A 384 21.45 6.71 12.69
CA LYS A 384 21.15 5.34 12.24
C LYS A 384 22.17 4.32 12.79
N VAL A 385 23.45 4.67 12.77
CA VAL A 385 24.54 3.85 13.31
C VAL A 385 24.37 3.67 14.83
N LEU A 386 24.13 4.76 15.57
CA LEU A 386 24.00 4.73 17.03
C LEU A 386 22.68 4.10 17.51
N LYS A 387 21.59 4.17 16.73
CA LYS A 387 20.32 3.46 16.99
C LYS A 387 20.41 1.96 16.68
N GLY A 388 21.49 1.47 16.08
CA GLY A 388 21.66 0.05 15.77
C GLY A 388 20.86 -0.44 14.56
N VAL A 389 20.64 0.44 13.56
CA VAL A 389 20.04 0.08 12.26
C VAL A 389 21.04 -0.66 11.38
N VAL A 390 22.29 -0.19 11.41
CA VAL A 390 23.37 -0.60 10.51
C VAL A 390 24.28 -1.63 11.20
N ARG A 391 24.84 -2.56 10.40
CA ARG A 391 25.89 -3.48 10.85
C ARG A 391 27.22 -2.75 10.85
N VAL A 392 27.84 -2.63 12.03
CA VAL A 392 29.09 -1.88 12.27
C VAL A 392 30.25 -2.42 11.41
N GLU A 393 30.19 -3.69 11.05
CA GLU A 393 31.17 -4.39 10.22
C GLU A 393 31.14 -3.97 8.75
N LEU A 394 30.07 -3.31 8.28
CA LEU A 394 29.88 -2.87 6.89
C LEU A 394 30.13 -1.36 6.69
N ILE A 395 30.43 -0.62 7.74
CA ILE A 395 30.73 0.82 7.68
C ILE A 395 32.18 0.99 7.21
N GLN A 396 32.43 1.89 6.25
CA GLN A 396 33.79 2.15 5.75
C GLN A 396 34.67 2.81 6.82
N ASN A 397 34.29 4.01 7.26
CA ASN A 397 34.97 4.82 8.28
C ASN A 397 34.20 4.77 9.61
N PRO A 398 34.46 3.80 10.51
CA PRO A 398 33.76 3.68 11.79
C PRO A 398 34.16 4.78 12.81
N GLU A 399 35.33 5.38 12.66
CA GLU A 399 35.87 6.44 13.52
C GLU A 399 35.02 7.73 13.58
N ASP A 400 34.48 8.19 12.44
CA ASP A 400 33.67 9.43 12.32
C ASP A 400 32.48 9.46 13.30
N TYR A 401 31.93 8.28 13.63
CA TYR A 401 30.77 8.11 14.51
C TYR A 401 31.11 8.12 16.01
N ILE A 402 32.40 8.08 16.37
CA ILE A 402 32.85 8.01 17.77
C ILE A 402 32.71 9.35 18.49
N VAL A 403 32.79 10.48 17.79
CA VAL A 403 32.56 11.83 18.35
C VAL A 403 31.24 11.86 19.11
N SER A 404 30.13 11.51 18.45
CA SER A 404 28.80 11.46 19.09
C SER A 404 28.55 10.27 20.01
N VAL A 405 29.50 9.36 20.20
CA VAL A 405 29.51 8.45 21.36
C VAL A 405 30.08 9.17 22.58
N LEU A 406 31.20 9.87 22.41
CA LEU A 406 31.88 10.62 23.49
C LEU A 406 31.03 11.80 23.99
N GLU A 407 30.27 12.46 23.11
CA GLU A 407 29.29 13.50 23.50
C GLU A 407 28.13 12.96 24.35
N ARG A 408 27.74 11.68 24.17
CA ARG A 408 26.52 11.10 24.76
C ARG A 408 26.78 10.23 25.99
N VAL A 409 28.01 9.80 26.22
CA VAL A 409 28.43 9.04 27.41
C VAL A 409 29.26 9.96 28.30
N LYS A 410 28.87 10.14 29.56
CA LYS A 410 29.67 10.93 30.51
C LYS A 410 31.11 10.39 30.59
N PRO A 411 32.15 11.25 30.59
CA PRO A 411 33.55 10.82 30.64
C PRO A 411 33.84 9.80 31.76
N GLU A 412 33.27 9.99 32.95
CA GLU A 412 33.33 9.03 34.08
C GLU A 412 33.06 7.58 33.66
N TYR A 413 32.06 7.32 32.82
CA TYR A 413 31.67 5.99 32.40
C TYR A 413 32.61 5.41 31.33
N ILE A 414 33.20 6.27 30.49
CA ILE A 414 34.25 5.88 29.53
C ILE A 414 35.52 5.50 30.29
N VAL A 415 35.95 6.33 31.26
CA VAL A 415 37.08 6.05 32.17
C VAL A 415 36.84 4.74 32.92
N LYS A 416 35.66 4.54 33.52
CA LYS A 416 35.29 3.33 34.26
C LYS A 416 35.30 2.05 33.39
N THR A 417 34.93 2.16 32.12
CA THR A 417 34.81 1.02 31.18
C THR A 417 36.14 0.65 30.53
N TYR A 418 36.87 1.63 29.99
CA TYR A 418 38.11 1.42 29.22
C TYR A 418 39.39 1.71 30.00
N LYS A 419 39.29 2.31 31.20
CA LYS A 419 40.39 2.66 32.11
C LYS A 419 41.44 3.60 31.49
N ILE A 420 41.02 4.41 30.52
CA ILE A 420 41.76 5.54 29.96
C ILE A 420 41.32 6.77 30.74
N ASN A 421 42.25 7.52 31.33
CA ASN A 421 41.92 8.61 32.25
C ASN A 421 41.48 9.87 31.49
N GLU A 422 42.24 10.25 30.46
CA GLU A 422 42.12 11.52 29.76
C GLU A 422 42.39 11.34 28.26
N TRP A 423 41.62 12.04 27.42
CA TRP A 423 41.79 12.12 25.97
C TRP A 423 41.47 13.53 25.49
N GLU A 424 42.15 13.98 24.44
CA GLU A 424 41.95 15.31 23.86
C GLU A 424 40.89 15.29 22.74
N ASP A 425 40.91 14.23 21.93
CA ASP A 425 40.04 14.03 20.78
C ASP A 425 39.64 12.54 20.63
N HIS A 426 38.62 12.27 19.81
CA HIS A 426 38.19 10.91 19.47
C HIS A 426 39.31 10.05 18.86
N VAL A 427 40.21 10.63 18.04
CA VAL A 427 41.35 9.89 17.47
C VAL A 427 42.35 9.48 18.56
N ASP A 428 42.72 10.40 19.45
CA ASP A 428 43.61 10.15 20.60
C ASP A 428 43.02 9.10 21.57
N PHE A 429 41.71 9.16 21.83
CA PHE A 429 41.00 8.13 22.58
C PHE A 429 41.12 6.74 21.93
N LEU A 430 40.90 6.65 20.61
CA LEU A 430 41.01 5.39 19.86
C LEU A 430 42.46 4.87 19.81
N GLU A 431 43.46 5.73 19.64
CA GLU A 431 44.88 5.39 19.72
C GLU A 431 45.27 4.83 21.10
N LYS A 432 44.90 5.53 22.18
CA LYS A 432 45.13 5.07 23.56
C LYS A 432 44.46 3.72 23.81
N LEU A 433 43.24 3.52 23.29
CA LEU A 433 42.51 2.26 23.40
C LEU A 433 43.14 1.14 22.55
N ALA A 434 43.64 1.43 21.35
CA ALA A 434 44.32 0.48 20.48
C ALA A 434 45.62 -0.04 21.11
N ARG A 435 46.48 0.87 21.58
CA ARG A 435 47.73 0.55 22.28
C ARG A 435 47.45 -0.27 23.54
N ARG A 436 46.41 0.08 24.31
CA ARG A 436 45.98 -0.66 25.52
C ARG A 436 45.46 -2.07 25.23
N THR A 437 44.73 -2.26 24.13
CA THR A 437 44.08 -3.54 23.79
C THR A 437 44.94 -4.44 22.89
N GLY A 438 46.16 -4.02 22.57
CA GLY A 438 47.05 -4.76 21.65
C GLY A 438 46.54 -4.80 20.21
N LYS A 439 45.63 -3.89 19.85
CA LYS A 439 45.03 -3.79 18.51
C LYS A 439 45.90 -2.92 17.61
N LEU A 440 47.05 -3.48 17.25
CA LEU A 440 48.06 -2.84 16.41
C LEU A 440 48.20 -3.60 15.08
N LEU A 441 48.41 -2.84 14.01
CA LEU A 441 48.79 -3.34 12.70
C LEU A 441 50.28 -3.77 12.67
N LYS A 442 50.71 -4.36 11.56
CA LYS A 442 52.13 -4.64 11.32
C LYS A 442 52.94 -3.33 11.45
N LYS A 443 54.14 -3.41 12.07
CA LYS A 443 54.99 -2.29 12.52
C LYS A 443 54.53 -1.55 13.80
N GLY A 444 53.37 -1.89 14.38
CA GLY A 444 52.93 -1.32 15.67
C GLY A 444 52.06 -0.07 15.57
N GLU A 445 51.62 0.29 14.35
CA GLU A 445 50.63 1.36 14.11
C GLU A 445 49.27 0.97 14.72
N PRO A 446 48.51 1.87 15.36
CA PRO A 446 47.23 1.54 16.00
C PRO A 446 46.12 1.27 14.97
N ASP A 447 45.35 0.19 15.16
CA ASP A 447 44.17 -0.14 14.33
C ASP A 447 42.94 0.65 14.81
N ILE A 448 42.91 1.94 14.47
CA ILE A 448 41.87 2.90 14.84
C ILE A 448 40.48 2.37 14.45
N SER A 449 40.32 1.91 13.20
CA SER A 449 39.01 1.50 12.68
C SER A 449 38.50 0.19 13.30
N GLN A 450 39.36 -0.79 13.62
CA GLN A 450 38.92 -1.99 14.37
C GLN A 450 38.48 -1.62 15.79
N VAL A 451 39.17 -0.67 16.43
CA VAL A 451 38.84 -0.20 17.78
C VAL A 451 37.56 0.62 17.77
N ALA A 452 37.32 1.47 16.76
CA ALA A 452 36.06 2.16 16.58
C ALA A 452 34.88 1.17 16.37
N ARG A 453 35.06 0.12 15.54
CA ARG A 453 34.05 -0.95 15.39
C ARG A 453 33.78 -1.70 16.70
N MET A 454 34.77 -1.84 17.58
CA MET A 454 34.61 -2.42 18.91
C MET A 454 33.81 -1.49 19.84
N VAL A 455 34.13 -0.18 19.87
CA VAL A 455 33.42 0.82 20.70
C VAL A 455 31.95 0.97 20.26
N LEU A 456 31.68 1.02 18.95
CA LEU A 456 30.32 1.05 18.41
C LEU A 456 29.53 -0.23 18.74
N ASN A 457 30.17 -1.40 18.70
CA ASN A 457 29.56 -2.65 19.14
C ASN A 457 29.23 -2.62 20.64
N ASP A 458 30.13 -2.13 21.49
CA ASP A 458 29.94 -2.00 22.93
C ASP A 458 28.82 -0.99 23.29
N TRP A 459 28.68 0.10 22.53
CA TRP A 459 27.54 1.03 22.59
C TRP A 459 26.21 0.35 22.21
N GLN A 460 26.15 -0.31 21.05
CA GLN A 460 24.92 -0.97 20.58
C GLN A 460 24.45 -2.08 21.53
N ARG A 461 25.40 -2.82 22.12
CA ARG A 461 25.17 -3.88 23.12
C ARG A 461 24.79 -3.34 24.51
N GLY A 462 24.96 -2.04 24.77
CA GLY A 462 24.62 -1.42 26.05
C GLY A 462 25.65 -1.68 27.15
N LYS A 463 26.93 -1.88 26.80
CA LYS A 463 28.04 -1.94 27.77
C LYS A 463 28.42 -0.55 28.29
N LEU A 464 28.28 0.47 27.43
CA LEU A 464 28.42 1.88 27.80
C LEU A 464 27.07 2.42 28.34
N PRO A 465 27.01 2.93 29.58
CA PRO A 465 25.82 3.56 30.12
C PRO A 465 25.51 4.90 29.45
N PHE A 466 24.34 5.02 28.84
CA PHE A 466 23.77 6.29 28.39
C PHE A 466 22.23 6.26 28.50
N TYR A 467 21.61 7.42 28.60
CA TYR A 467 20.18 7.60 28.41
C TYR A 467 19.89 9.03 27.93
N VAL A 468 18.84 9.21 27.12
CA VAL A 468 18.28 10.53 26.82
C VAL A 468 17.37 10.93 27.98
N ALA A 469 17.64 12.09 28.57
CA ALA A 469 16.81 12.63 29.66
C ALA A 469 15.39 12.93 29.14
N PRO A 470 14.34 12.64 29.93
CA PRO A 470 12.99 13.07 29.59
C PRO A 470 12.86 14.59 29.73
N VAL A 471 12.13 15.21 28.79
CA VAL A 471 11.96 16.67 28.67
C VAL A 471 11.63 17.32 30.01
N GLY A 472 12.39 18.36 30.38
CA GLY A 472 12.24 19.08 31.66
C GLY A 472 12.99 18.46 32.85
N PHE A 473 13.80 17.41 32.64
CA PHE A 473 14.69 16.82 33.64
C PHE A 473 16.15 16.71 33.13
N GLU A 474 16.52 17.59 32.20
CA GLU A 474 17.80 17.57 31.47
C GLU A 474 19.03 17.75 32.38
N GLU A 475 18.93 18.58 33.43
CA GLU A 475 20.00 18.74 34.42
C GLU A 475 19.71 17.97 35.74
N PRO A 476 20.76 17.57 36.49
CA PRO A 476 20.66 17.33 37.93
C PRO A 476 20.61 18.68 38.64
N LEU A 477 19.58 18.93 39.45
CA LEU A 477 19.57 20.06 40.39
C LEU A 477 20.82 19.94 41.30
N PRO A 478 21.70 20.95 41.35
CA PRO A 478 22.85 20.90 42.24
C PRO A 478 22.41 20.73 43.70
N LYS A 479 23.15 19.91 44.46
CA LYS A 479 22.92 19.66 45.90
C LYS A 479 23.14 20.94 46.72
N GLY A 480 22.16 21.86 46.74
CA GLY A 480 22.34 23.15 47.40
C GLY A 480 21.31 24.26 47.18
N SER A 481 20.03 23.98 46.89
CA SER A 481 19.00 25.03 46.94
C SER A 481 17.67 24.54 47.52
N ASN A 482 17.19 25.24 48.55
CA ASN A 482 15.83 25.05 49.08
C ASN A 482 14.82 25.63 48.07
N PRO A 483 13.69 24.95 47.79
CA PRO A 483 12.64 25.49 46.94
C PRO A 483 11.91 26.63 47.66
N ARG A 484 12.41 27.85 47.50
CA ARG A 484 11.67 29.08 47.82
C ARG A 484 10.86 29.54 46.62
N GLU A 485 9.73 30.16 46.92
CA GLU A 485 8.71 30.57 45.96
C GLU A 485 9.23 31.57 44.94
N SER A 486 8.85 31.40 43.67
CA SER A 486 8.88 32.47 42.67
C SER A 486 7.53 32.48 41.92
N ASN A 487 6.83 33.60 42.01
CA ASN A 487 5.50 33.75 41.42
C ASN A 487 5.61 34.04 39.92
N ALA A 488 4.92 33.25 39.09
CA ALA A 488 4.70 33.56 37.68
C ALA A 488 3.28 34.16 37.51
N THR A 489 3.23 35.46 37.21
CA THR A 489 2.01 36.28 37.19
C THR A 489 0.97 35.77 36.19
N LYS A 490 -0.26 35.51 36.66
CA LYS A 490 -1.44 35.43 35.78
C LYS A 490 -2.16 36.77 35.78
N THR A 491 -2.10 37.49 34.68
CA THR A 491 -2.97 38.64 34.42
C THR A 491 -4.41 38.17 34.27
N THR A 492 -5.31 38.78 35.04
CA THR A 492 -6.76 38.62 34.91
C THR A 492 -7.30 39.62 33.90
N GLU A 493 -8.02 39.13 32.90
CA GLU A 493 -9.21 39.83 32.41
C GLU A 493 -10.42 38.92 32.59
N SER A 494 -11.55 39.51 32.96
CA SER A 494 -12.74 38.80 33.40
C SER A 494 -14.00 39.48 32.86
N GLU A 495 -14.78 38.76 32.08
CA GLU A 495 -16.21 39.06 31.93
C GLU A 495 -17.04 37.84 32.36
N THR A 496 -18.15 38.13 33.01
CA THR A 496 -19.01 37.17 33.68
C THR A 496 -20.21 36.82 32.80
N GLU A 497 -20.65 35.56 32.82
CA GLU A 497 -22.10 35.35 32.93
C GLU A 497 -22.51 34.07 33.67
N LYS A 498 -23.14 34.30 34.83
CA LYS A 498 -24.21 33.58 35.54
C LYS A 498 -24.19 32.04 35.65
N VAL A 499 -24.32 31.62 36.90
CA VAL A 499 -24.76 30.29 37.35
C VAL A 499 -26.24 30.09 37.02
N ASP A 500 -26.61 28.87 36.62
CA ASP A 500 -27.87 28.23 36.99
C ASP A 500 -27.50 26.93 37.73
N GLU A 501 -28.03 26.74 38.94
CA GLU A 501 -27.85 25.51 39.72
C GLU A 501 -28.99 24.52 39.39
N ASP A 502 -28.65 23.26 39.10
CA ASP A 502 -29.62 22.18 39.27
C ASP A 502 -28.89 20.87 39.62
N ALA A 503 -28.82 20.57 40.91
CA ALA A 503 -28.09 19.42 41.44
C ALA A 503 -29.01 18.20 41.56
N SER A 504 -28.68 17.11 40.85
CA SER A 504 -29.23 15.79 41.14
C SER A 504 -28.13 14.73 41.25
N SER A 505 -28.20 13.94 42.31
CA SER A 505 -27.17 12.99 42.70
C SER A 505 -27.14 11.77 41.78
N ALA A 506 -25.98 11.49 41.20
CA ALA A 506 -25.70 10.23 40.51
C ALA A 506 -24.51 9.55 41.20
N GLN A 507 -24.74 8.35 41.75
CA GLN A 507 -23.70 7.57 42.42
C GLN A 507 -22.57 7.23 41.45
N GLU A 508 -21.33 7.54 41.83
CA GLU A 508 -20.16 7.07 41.09
C GLU A 508 -20.02 5.55 41.23
N LYS A 509 -20.52 4.84 40.21
CA LYS A 509 -20.13 3.46 39.98
C LYS A 509 -18.72 3.46 39.42
N GLU A 510 -17.75 3.07 40.24
CA GLU A 510 -16.38 2.79 39.81
C GLU A 510 -16.39 1.97 38.52
N ARG A 511 -15.71 2.48 37.49
CA ARG A 511 -15.49 1.75 36.24
C ARG A 511 -14.03 1.26 36.27
N PRO A 512 -13.76 0.00 35.92
CA PRO A 512 -12.40 -0.51 35.90
C PRO A 512 -11.58 0.20 34.82
N ALA A 513 -10.78 1.19 35.21
CA ALA A 513 -9.81 1.83 34.35
C ALA A 513 -8.75 0.83 33.91
N ILE A 514 -8.22 0.99 32.68
CA ILE A 514 -7.15 0.12 32.14
C ILE A 514 -5.78 0.62 32.65
N GLY A 515 -5.68 0.78 33.97
CA GLY A 515 -4.47 1.21 34.67
C GLY A 515 -3.45 0.08 34.78
N VAL A 516 -2.26 0.28 34.20
CA VAL A 516 -1.17 -0.71 34.24
C VAL A 516 -0.22 -0.37 35.40
N VAL A 517 -0.61 -0.74 36.63
CA VAL A 517 0.27 -0.58 37.80
C VAL A 517 1.49 -1.49 37.64
N GLN A 518 2.69 -0.91 37.68
CA GLN A 518 3.97 -1.63 37.67
C GLN A 518 4.83 -1.15 38.84
N ASN A 519 5.28 -2.06 39.70
CA ASN A 519 6.20 -1.71 40.78
C ASN A 519 7.64 -1.63 40.22
N PHE A 520 8.05 -0.42 39.82
CA PHE A 520 9.35 -0.14 39.19
C PHE A 520 10.56 -0.42 40.11
N ARG A 521 10.40 -0.46 41.44
CA ARG A 521 11.49 -0.83 42.37
C ARG A 521 12.00 -2.27 42.15
N LYS A 522 11.28 -3.10 41.37
CA LYS A 522 11.67 -4.46 40.99
C LYS A 522 12.50 -4.53 39.68
N ILE A 523 12.83 -3.41 39.06
CA ILE A 523 13.79 -3.35 37.93
C ILE A 523 15.20 -3.58 38.48
N ARG A 524 15.90 -4.57 37.91
CA ARG A 524 17.35 -4.74 38.14
C ARG A 524 18.08 -3.95 37.06
N VAL A 525 18.62 -2.78 37.42
CA VAL A 525 19.50 -2.00 36.54
C VAL A 525 20.82 -2.77 36.41
N GLY A 526 21.23 -3.09 35.18
CA GLY A 526 22.41 -3.91 34.89
C GLY A 526 23.73 -3.12 34.82
N LEU A 527 23.66 -1.79 34.81
CA LEU A 527 24.80 -0.90 34.61
C LEU A 527 25.11 -0.05 35.86
N PRO A 528 26.38 0.13 36.23
CA PRO A 528 26.78 0.84 37.44
C PRO A 528 26.91 2.37 37.21
N TYR A 529 25.76 3.06 37.18
CA TYR A 529 25.66 4.52 37.18
C TYR A 529 26.31 5.16 38.43
N SER A 530 26.59 6.48 38.38
CA SER A 530 26.98 7.28 39.55
C SER A 530 25.77 7.67 40.39
N GLU A 531 25.98 8.07 41.65
CA GLU A 531 24.89 8.33 42.60
C GLU A 531 23.97 9.47 42.16
N ASP A 532 24.51 10.51 41.51
CA ASP A 532 23.74 11.65 41.00
C ASP A 532 22.81 11.29 39.81
N ASP A 533 23.10 10.21 39.09
CA ASP A 533 22.21 9.65 38.06
C ASP A 533 21.21 8.63 38.62
N MET A 534 21.39 8.14 39.84
CA MET A 534 20.49 7.17 40.47
C MET A 534 19.20 7.81 41.04
N ARG A 535 19.24 9.12 41.36
CA ARG A 535 18.12 9.99 41.84
C ARG A 535 16.96 9.24 42.53
N THR A 536 17.21 8.77 43.75
CA THR A 536 16.20 8.10 44.61
C THR A 536 14.98 8.97 44.93
N ASP A 537 15.16 10.28 44.97
CA ASP A 537 14.26 11.20 45.66
C ASP A 537 13.09 11.68 44.78
N LEU A 538 13.10 11.29 43.49
CA LEU A 538 12.07 11.64 42.50
C LEU A 538 11.03 10.53 42.27
N ILE A 539 11.04 9.48 43.09
CA ILE A 539 10.04 8.41 43.08
C ILE A 539 8.68 8.99 43.51
N LEU A 540 7.74 9.02 42.56
CA LEU A 540 6.36 9.38 42.85
C LEU A 540 5.72 8.36 43.82
N PRO A 541 4.89 8.78 44.80
CA PRO A 541 4.18 7.87 45.68
C PRO A 541 3.33 6.85 44.91
N ASP A 542 3.25 5.61 45.40
CA ASP A 542 2.41 4.58 44.78
C ASP A 542 0.93 4.88 45.07
N PRO A 543 0.03 4.89 44.06
CA PRO A 543 -1.41 5.12 44.28
C PRO A 543 -2.05 4.14 45.27
N SER A 544 -1.43 2.99 45.55
CA SER A 544 -1.91 2.03 46.54
C SER A 544 -1.59 2.39 48.00
N GLU A 545 -0.64 3.29 48.28
CA GLU A 545 -0.26 3.70 49.64
C GLU A 545 -1.20 4.79 50.22
N ALA A 546 -2.06 5.39 49.40
CA ALA A 546 -2.96 6.49 49.80
C ALA A 546 -4.13 6.07 50.73
N ASN A 547 -4.39 4.77 50.92
CA ASN A 547 -5.59 4.25 51.59
C ASN A 547 -5.39 3.69 53.01
N THR A 548 -4.27 3.99 53.68
CA THR A 548 -4.06 3.63 55.10
C THR A 548 -3.39 4.73 55.91
N SER A 549 -4.17 5.70 56.41
CA SER A 549 -3.88 6.37 57.70
C SER A 549 -5.08 7.16 58.25
N ARG A 550 -5.64 6.71 59.38
CA ARG A 550 -6.29 7.58 60.38
C ARG A 550 -6.34 6.86 61.73
N SER A 551 -6.09 7.60 62.81
CA SER A 551 -5.88 7.12 64.20
C SER A 551 -4.68 6.16 64.37
N GLU A 552 -3.84 6.27 65.41
CA GLU A 552 -3.77 7.34 66.41
C GLU A 552 -2.35 7.54 66.99
N SER A 553 -2.22 8.67 67.68
CA SER A 553 -1.04 9.30 68.28
C SER A 553 -0.04 8.46 69.08
N ARG A 554 1.19 9.02 69.15
CA ARG A 554 1.97 9.39 70.36
C ARG A 554 3.30 8.65 70.64
N CYS A 555 4.26 9.49 71.04
CA CYS A 555 5.43 9.23 71.89
C CYS A 555 6.67 8.53 71.28
N THR A 556 7.78 8.75 71.98
CA THR A 556 9.16 8.66 71.49
C THR A 556 10.07 7.95 72.49
N SER A 557 11.16 7.39 71.96
CA SER A 557 12.48 7.21 72.62
C SER A 557 12.72 6.01 73.55
N ILE A 558 14.02 5.68 73.65
CA ILE A 558 14.72 4.83 74.65
C ILE A 558 14.77 3.30 74.39
N VAL A 559 15.98 2.88 73.97
CA VAL A 559 16.80 1.73 74.41
C VAL A 559 16.17 0.65 75.32
N GLY A 560 16.38 -0.64 74.97
CA GLY A 560 16.82 -1.63 75.99
C GLY A 560 16.13 -3.00 76.06
N ASP A 561 16.76 -4.00 75.44
CA ASP A 561 17.08 -5.35 75.98
C ASP A 561 16.02 -6.47 76.24
N SER A 562 16.59 -7.70 76.26
CA SER A 562 16.24 -9.09 76.67
C SER A 562 14.88 -9.52 77.29
N SER A 563 14.70 -10.87 77.33
CA SER A 563 13.59 -11.70 77.88
C SER A 563 12.26 -11.66 77.10
N ASP A 564 11.58 -12.74 76.69
CA ASP A 564 11.62 -14.22 76.92
C ASP A 564 10.80 -14.78 78.11
N GLU A 565 10.18 -15.94 77.87
CA GLU A 565 9.21 -16.73 78.69
C GLU A 565 7.89 -16.01 79.10
N GLY A 566 6.71 -16.65 79.20
CA GLY A 566 6.30 -18.02 78.86
C GLY A 566 5.73 -18.81 80.04
N SER A 567 4.49 -19.36 79.94
CA SER A 567 3.97 -20.46 80.78
C SER A 567 2.61 -20.99 80.29
N ASP A 568 2.17 -22.10 80.91
CA ASP A 568 0.86 -22.80 80.82
C ASP A 568 0.60 -23.55 79.49
N ASP A 569 0.25 -24.84 79.39
CA ASP A 569 0.25 -26.09 80.19
C ASP A 569 -0.39 -27.17 79.25
N GLU A 570 -0.43 -28.50 79.42
CA GLU A 570 -0.14 -29.44 80.52
C GLU A 570 0.29 -30.83 79.91
N ASN A 571 0.46 -31.89 80.72
CA ASN A 571 1.11 -33.16 80.35
C ASN A 571 0.16 -34.32 79.93
N GLU A 572 0.69 -35.40 79.33
CA GLU A 572 0.79 -36.77 79.93
C GLU A 572 1.50 -37.81 79.02
N GLU A 573 1.92 -38.94 79.62
CA GLU A 573 2.79 -40.02 79.06
C GLU A 573 1.94 -41.22 78.53
N GLU A 574 2.40 -42.41 78.07
CA GLU A 574 3.60 -43.24 78.32
C GLU A 574 3.93 -44.24 77.16
N ASN A 575 5.12 -44.88 77.26
CA ASN A 575 5.43 -46.31 76.93
C ASN A 575 5.55 -46.81 75.45
N GLU A 576 6.50 -47.69 75.07
CA GLU A 576 7.77 -48.16 75.70
C GLU A 576 8.67 -48.96 74.68
N ASN A 577 9.99 -49.11 74.95
CA ASN A 577 10.95 -50.16 74.47
C ASN A 577 11.34 -50.28 72.96
N GLU A 578 12.47 -50.86 72.48
CA GLU A 578 13.86 -51.26 72.88
C GLU A 578 14.58 -51.78 71.57
N LYS A 579 15.87 -52.17 71.35
CA LYS A 579 17.25 -52.28 71.95
C LYS A 579 18.21 -52.67 70.76
N SER A 580 19.56 -52.80 70.77
CA SER A 580 20.70 -52.37 71.62
C SER A 580 22.09 -52.70 71.01
N VAL A 581 23.06 -51.76 71.06
CA VAL A 581 24.46 -51.92 71.58
C VAL A 581 25.52 -52.84 70.88
N ASN A 582 26.72 -52.27 70.62
CA ASN A 582 28.08 -52.90 70.42
C ASN A 582 28.38 -53.76 69.15
N THR A 583 29.62 -53.93 68.64
CA THR A 583 30.98 -53.34 68.92
C THR A 583 31.95 -53.42 67.70
N GLU A 584 33.10 -52.71 67.80
CA GLU A 584 34.48 -53.07 67.34
C GLU A 584 34.94 -53.07 65.85
N ASN A 585 35.96 -52.21 65.62
CA ASN A 585 37.31 -52.45 65.05
C ASN A 585 37.66 -52.46 63.52
N GLU A 586 38.46 -51.44 63.17
CA GLU A 586 39.81 -51.47 62.54
C GLU A 586 40.05 -51.78 61.03
N ASP A 587 41.06 -51.05 60.50
CA ASP A 587 42.07 -51.42 59.49
C ASP A 587 41.75 -51.63 57.98
N THR A 588 42.62 -51.27 57.01
CA THR A 588 43.71 -50.25 56.96
C THR A 588 44.07 -49.86 55.50
N LEU A 589 44.52 -48.61 55.31
CA LEU A 589 45.58 -48.10 54.40
C LEU A 589 45.66 -48.38 52.86
N ASN A 590 46.08 -47.32 52.15
CA ASN A 590 46.86 -47.26 50.88
C ASN A 590 46.20 -47.70 49.53
N GLY A 591 46.59 -47.15 48.37
CA GLY A 591 47.44 -45.96 48.15
C GLY A 591 48.04 -45.81 46.73
N ASP A 592 48.07 -44.55 46.26
CA ASP A 592 48.94 -43.94 45.21
C ASP A 592 48.84 -44.33 43.71
N SER A 593 49.19 -43.33 42.86
CA SER A 593 49.67 -43.21 41.44
C SER A 593 49.49 -44.34 40.38
N THR A 594 49.84 -44.22 39.08
CA THR A 594 50.66 -43.25 38.30
C THR A 594 50.26 -43.19 36.78
N VAL A 595 50.35 -42.00 36.15
CA VAL A 595 51.05 -41.67 34.87
C VAL A 595 50.84 -42.49 33.55
N ASN A 596 50.43 -41.78 32.48
CA ASN A 596 50.73 -41.94 31.03
C ASN A 596 50.31 -43.24 30.27
N ASP A 597 50.27 -43.36 28.92
CA ASP A 597 50.65 -42.48 27.79
C ASP A 597 49.88 -42.75 26.45
N THR A 598 50.03 -41.82 25.50
CA THR A 598 49.98 -41.82 24.01
C THR A 598 49.28 -42.86 23.11
N SER A 599 48.98 -42.35 21.90
CA SER A 599 49.03 -42.99 20.55
C SER A 599 47.74 -43.56 19.92
N VAL A 600 47.57 -43.56 18.58
CA VAL A 600 47.75 -42.53 17.51
C VAL A 600 47.26 -43.11 16.17
N GLU A 601 46.83 -42.26 15.21
CA GLU A 601 46.57 -42.61 13.78
C GLU A 601 45.44 -43.64 13.50
N ASN A 602 44.97 -43.85 12.26
CA ASN A 602 44.48 -42.93 11.20
C ASN A 602 43.75 -43.79 10.13
N THR A 603 43.38 -43.19 8.98
CA THR A 603 43.01 -43.85 7.69
C THR A 603 41.65 -44.59 7.60
N LYS A 604 40.93 -44.59 6.47
CA LYS A 604 40.82 -43.63 5.32
C LYS A 604 39.63 -44.06 4.41
N ASP A 605 39.21 -43.13 3.54
CA ASP A 605 38.64 -43.31 2.19
C ASP A 605 37.28 -44.03 1.96
N ASP A 606 36.35 -43.24 1.40
CA ASP A 606 35.61 -43.41 0.13
C ASP A 606 34.68 -44.63 -0.13
N ASP A 607 33.38 -44.38 -0.40
CA ASP A 607 32.80 -44.37 -1.76
C ASP A 607 31.28 -43.98 -1.76
N GLU A 608 30.63 -43.91 -2.95
CA GLU A 608 29.37 -43.17 -3.23
C GLU A 608 28.07 -44.03 -3.37
N ASP A 609 26.95 -43.30 -3.56
CA ASP A 609 25.68 -43.64 -4.26
C ASP A 609 24.46 -44.41 -3.63
N ASP A 610 23.31 -43.79 -3.92
CA ASP A 610 21.95 -44.26 -4.28
C ASP A 610 20.82 -44.79 -3.34
N GLU A 611 19.66 -44.23 -3.69
CA GLU A 611 18.21 -44.35 -3.42
C GLU A 611 17.53 -45.50 -2.60
N ASP A 612 16.59 -45.02 -1.76
CA ASP A 612 15.19 -45.47 -1.52
C ASP A 612 14.73 -46.74 -0.72
N ASP A 613 13.63 -46.45 0.01
CA ASP A 613 12.48 -47.26 0.46
C ASP A 613 12.47 -48.26 1.66
N ALA A 614 11.57 -47.92 2.60
CA ALA A 614 10.61 -48.77 3.35
C ALA A 614 10.96 -49.63 4.61
N ASP A 615 10.09 -49.43 5.62
CA ASP A 615 9.54 -50.35 6.63
C ASP A 615 10.41 -51.34 7.46
N MET A 616 10.48 -51.12 8.79
CA MET A 616 9.85 -52.05 9.77
C MET A 616 9.79 -51.59 11.24
N GLU A 617 8.79 -52.11 11.93
CA GLU A 617 8.14 -51.65 13.16
C GLU A 617 8.69 -52.23 14.50
N SER A 618 8.89 -51.33 15.48
CA SER A 618 8.71 -51.54 16.95
C SER A 618 9.70 -52.34 17.84
N LYS A 619 9.90 -51.82 19.07
CA LYS A 619 9.77 -52.53 20.36
C LYS A 619 9.60 -51.55 21.53
N LEU A 620 9.35 -52.04 22.75
CA LEU A 620 8.58 -51.34 23.80
C LEU A 620 9.24 -51.37 25.20
N ILE A 621 9.04 -50.27 25.97
CA ILE A 621 8.76 -50.24 27.44
C ILE A 621 9.93 -50.66 28.38
N PRO A 622 10.27 -49.89 29.47
CA PRO A 622 9.37 -49.70 30.62
C PRO A 622 9.21 -48.27 31.19
N ILE A 623 8.29 -48.20 32.17
CA ILE A 623 7.81 -47.04 32.96
C ILE A 623 8.11 -47.33 34.44
N GLU A 624 8.24 -46.30 35.28
CA GLU A 624 7.89 -46.16 36.72
C GLU A 624 8.76 -45.04 37.35
N LYS A 625 8.41 -44.23 38.37
CA LYS A 625 7.17 -43.79 39.07
C LYS A 625 7.46 -42.32 39.49
N ASP A 626 6.60 -41.32 39.25
CA ASP A 626 5.34 -40.96 39.94
C ASP A 626 5.49 -40.46 41.40
N ASN A 627 4.84 -39.33 41.70
CA ASN A 627 4.64 -38.73 43.04
C ASN A 627 3.65 -37.52 42.98
N LEU A 628 2.34 -37.81 43.07
CA LEU A 628 1.37 -37.30 44.09
C LEU A 628 1.57 -35.87 44.67
N LEU A 629 0.59 -34.94 44.80
CA LEU A 629 -0.88 -34.83 44.52
C LEU A 629 -1.20 -33.39 44.02
N LYS A 630 -2.34 -32.97 43.42
CA LYS A 630 -3.70 -33.52 43.17
C LYS A 630 -4.82 -33.19 44.21
N SER A 631 -5.40 -31.98 44.17
CA SER A 631 -6.77 -31.69 44.69
C SER A 631 -7.51 -30.55 43.94
N ALA A 632 -8.73 -30.89 43.47
CA ALA A 632 -10.01 -30.15 43.42
C ALA A 632 -10.08 -28.65 43.02
N TYR A 633 -11.01 -28.19 42.17
CA TYR A 633 -12.22 -28.81 41.60
C TYR A 633 -12.33 -28.60 40.07
N ASP A 634 -12.81 -29.63 39.37
CA ASP A 634 -13.58 -29.52 38.11
C ASP A 634 -15.01 -29.96 38.42
N ASP A 635 -16.02 -29.36 37.77
CA ASP A 635 -17.33 -29.99 37.51
C ASP A 635 -18.18 -29.13 36.54
N LEU A 636 -19.18 -29.76 35.89
CA LEU A 636 -20.20 -29.19 34.99
C LEU A 636 -19.74 -28.74 33.57
N ASP A 637 -19.42 -29.75 32.75
CA ASP A 637 -20.01 -30.04 31.43
C ASP A 637 -20.04 -28.98 30.30
N ASP A 638 -19.27 -29.26 29.23
CA ASP A 638 -19.57 -28.88 27.85
C ASP A 638 -20.63 -29.85 27.26
N GLU A 639 -21.84 -29.38 26.90
CA GLU A 639 -22.61 -29.65 25.65
C GLU A 639 -23.66 -28.50 25.55
N GLU A 640 -24.08 -27.96 24.40
CA GLU A 640 -24.59 -28.58 23.17
C GLU A 640 -24.27 -27.76 21.88
N PRO A 641 -24.65 -28.20 20.66
CA PRO A 641 -24.14 -27.65 19.39
C PRO A 641 -24.98 -26.52 18.75
N MET A 642 -24.42 -25.89 17.72
CA MET A 642 -25.21 -25.16 16.71
C MET A 642 -25.57 -26.06 15.52
N ASP A 643 -26.85 -26.09 15.15
CA ASP A 643 -27.25 -26.19 13.74
C ASP A 643 -28.54 -25.38 13.47
N SER A 644 -29.17 -25.61 12.32
CA SER A 644 -30.02 -24.67 11.60
C SER A 644 -31.50 -25.07 11.52
N SER A 645 -32.29 -24.38 10.71
CA SER A 645 -33.76 -24.31 10.79
C SER A 645 -34.53 -25.39 10.01
N ASP A 646 -35.84 -25.39 10.27
CA ASP A 646 -36.93 -25.87 9.39
C ASP A 646 -37.24 -27.38 9.35
N SER A 647 -38.08 -27.82 10.30
CA SER A 647 -39.16 -28.78 10.04
C SER A 647 -40.36 -28.53 10.98
N GLU A 648 -41.59 -28.82 10.52
CA GLU A 648 -42.83 -28.55 11.25
C GLU A 648 -43.34 -29.81 11.99
N SER A 649 -43.59 -29.74 13.31
CA SER A 649 -44.72 -30.46 13.95
C SER A 649 -44.98 -30.06 15.42
N GLU A 650 -46.25 -30.22 15.78
CA GLU A 650 -47.03 -29.78 16.95
C GLU A 650 -46.48 -30.01 18.38
N SER A 651 -46.59 -28.96 19.23
CA SER A 651 -46.93 -28.93 20.68
C SER A 651 -46.26 -29.91 21.69
N ALA A 652 -45.81 -29.49 22.89
CA ALA A 652 -46.54 -28.63 23.84
C ALA A 652 -45.69 -27.98 24.98
N LYS A 653 -46.33 -27.00 25.66
CA LYS A 653 -46.18 -26.43 27.04
C LYS A 653 -45.10 -27.09 27.97
N THR A 654 -44.35 -26.38 28.84
CA THR A 654 -44.75 -25.25 29.74
C THR A 654 -43.61 -24.31 30.22
N LYS A 655 -43.95 -23.03 30.43
CA LYS A 655 -43.51 -22.08 31.49
C LYS A 655 -42.03 -22.01 31.97
N ALA A 656 -41.42 -20.83 31.81
CA ALA A 656 -40.73 -20.11 32.90
C ALA A 656 -40.79 -18.58 32.69
N THR A 657 -40.66 -17.81 33.77
CA THR A 657 -40.89 -16.35 33.87
C THR A 657 -39.82 -15.46 33.22
N SER A 658 -40.25 -14.33 32.64
CA SER A 658 -39.42 -13.14 32.44
C SER A 658 -40.03 -11.92 33.15
N THR A 659 -39.21 -11.14 33.85
CA THR A 659 -39.64 -9.92 34.55
C THR A 659 -39.55 -8.68 33.65
N SER A 660 -40.50 -7.77 33.82
CA SER A 660 -40.77 -6.67 32.87
C SER A 660 -40.06 -5.36 33.21
N GLY A 661 -39.69 -4.60 32.18
CA GLY A 661 -39.12 -3.25 32.30
C GLY A 661 -39.37 -2.36 31.08
N ALA A 662 -40.63 -2.24 30.63
CA ALA A 662 -40.99 -1.43 29.46
C ALA A 662 -42.19 -0.51 29.74
N PHE A 663 -42.09 0.76 29.35
CA PHE A 663 -43.19 1.72 29.45
C PHE A 663 -44.21 1.56 28.32
N LYS A 664 -45.42 2.06 28.58
CA LYS A 664 -46.67 1.60 27.97
C LYS A 664 -47.29 2.66 27.05
N VAL A 665 -47.79 2.26 25.88
CA VAL A 665 -48.78 3.01 25.11
C VAL A 665 -50.05 2.16 25.03
N SER A 666 -51.21 2.80 25.16
CA SER A 666 -52.50 2.14 25.39
C SER A 666 -53.20 1.71 24.09
N SER A 667 -53.94 0.60 24.19
CA SER A 667 -55.01 0.24 23.26
C SER A 667 -56.29 -0.06 24.05
N ILE A 668 -57.43 0.29 23.47
CA ILE A 668 -58.76 0.09 24.07
C ILE A 668 -59.28 -1.32 23.73
N ALA A 669 -60.02 -1.92 24.65
CA ALA A 669 -60.48 -3.32 24.58
C ALA A 669 -61.99 -3.46 24.24
N LYS A 670 -62.45 -4.72 24.20
CA LYS A 670 -63.78 -5.27 23.83
C LYS A 670 -63.91 -5.66 22.34
N SER A 671 -64.56 -6.76 21.98
CA SER A 671 -65.14 -7.87 22.79
C SER A 671 -65.15 -9.19 22.01
N GLN A 672 -65.47 -10.30 22.70
CA GLN A 672 -65.50 -11.66 22.17
C GLN A 672 -66.77 -11.95 21.36
N ASP A 673 -66.69 -12.85 20.38
CA ASP A 673 -67.68 -13.93 20.18
C ASP A 673 -67.16 -15.03 19.22
N PRO A 674 -67.66 -16.28 19.26
CA PRO A 674 -67.06 -17.43 18.58
C PRO A 674 -67.69 -17.79 17.23
N ALA A 675 -66.91 -17.75 16.14
CA ALA A 675 -67.34 -18.28 14.84
C ALA A 675 -66.23 -18.98 14.04
N LYS A 676 -66.62 -20.04 13.33
CA LYS A 676 -65.81 -20.99 12.52
C LYS A 676 -64.55 -20.39 11.86
N GLN A 677 -63.39 -21.05 12.05
CA GLN A 677 -62.15 -20.69 11.36
C GLN A 677 -62.26 -20.90 9.84
N LEU A 678 -62.40 -19.80 9.09
CA LEU A 678 -62.31 -19.80 7.63
C LEU A 678 -60.89 -20.14 7.15
N THR A 679 -60.78 -20.96 6.11
CA THR A 679 -59.49 -21.34 5.51
C THR A 679 -58.79 -20.15 4.84
N ALA A 680 -57.46 -20.20 4.68
CA ALA A 680 -56.69 -19.12 4.07
C ALA A 680 -57.15 -18.77 2.64
N LYS A 681 -57.67 -19.74 1.87
CA LYS A 681 -58.24 -19.52 0.53
C LYS A 681 -59.55 -18.73 0.59
N GLN A 682 -60.42 -19.03 1.57
CA GLN A 682 -61.67 -18.30 1.80
C GLN A 682 -61.42 -16.88 2.34
N ARG A 683 -60.47 -16.69 3.27
CA ARG A 683 -60.08 -15.36 3.78
C ARG A 683 -59.65 -14.43 2.64
N ARG A 684 -58.77 -14.90 1.75
CA ARG A 684 -58.31 -14.15 0.56
C ARG A 684 -59.43 -13.87 -0.46
N ALA A 685 -60.48 -14.70 -0.52
CA ALA A 685 -61.64 -14.44 -1.37
C ALA A 685 -62.51 -13.31 -0.81
N ILE A 686 -62.79 -13.33 0.51
CA ILE A 686 -63.54 -12.28 1.22
C ILE A 686 -62.77 -10.95 1.20
N GLU A 687 -61.45 -10.98 1.39
CA GLU A 687 -60.58 -9.80 1.30
C GLU A 687 -60.65 -9.12 -0.10
N ARG A 688 -60.74 -9.93 -1.17
CA ARG A 688 -60.92 -9.42 -2.54
C ARG A 688 -62.33 -8.88 -2.78
N ALA A 689 -63.37 -9.50 -2.22
CA ALA A 689 -64.74 -8.99 -2.29
C ALA A 689 -64.92 -7.66 -1.55
N ASN A 690 -64.24 -7.48 -0.41
CA ASN A 690 -64.38 -6.30 0.44
C ASN A 690 -63.63 -5.05 -0.08
N LYS A 691 -62.75 -5.19 -1.08
CA LYS A 691 -62.10 -4.03 -1.73
C LYS A 691 -63.07 -3.34 -2.71
N ARG A 692 -63.91 -2.45 -2.19
CA ARG A 692 -64.74 -1.53 -2.99
C ARG A 692 -63.88 -0.79 -4.02
N LYS A 693 -64.18 -0.99 -5.31
CA LYS A 693 -63.66 -0.15 -6.39
C LYS A 693 -64.19 1.28 -6.20
N LYS A 694 -63.33 2.24 -5.87
CA LYS A 694 -63.60 3.66 -6.20
C LYS A 694 -63.09 3.91 -7.62
N ILE A 695 -64.02 3.97 -8.55
CA ILE A 695 -63.80 4.55 -9.89
C ILE A 695 -64.16 6.03 -9.79
N GLY A 696 -63.38 6.87 -10.46
CA GLY A 696 -63.49 8.33 -10.44
C GLY A 696 -62.20 8.90 -11.03
N SER A 697 -62.02 8.85 -12.35
CA SER A 697 -62.62 9.75 -13.37
C SER A 697 -61.84 11.04 -13.48
N ASN A 698 -61.36 11.34 -14.69
CA ASN A 698 -60.48 12.47 -14.98
C ASN A 698 -61.08 13.81 -14.52
N PHE A 699 -60.24 14.67 -13.96
CA PHE A 699 -60.51 16.11 -13.92
C PHE A 699 -59.21 16.86 -14.18
N TYR A 700 -59.19 17.60 -15.29
CA TYR A 700 -58.13 18.56 -15.60
C TYR A 700 -58.46 19.92 -14.96
N GLU A 701 -57.44 20.77 -14.89
CA GLU A 701 -57.55 22.24 -14.85
C GLU A 701 -58.09 22.98 -13.60
N VAL A 702 -57.21 23.88 -13.13
CA VAL A 702 -57.47 25.24 -12.62
C VAL A 702 -58.42 25.42 -11.41
N THR A 703 -57.78 25.64 -10.25
CA THR A 703 -58.15 26.78 -9.38
C THR A 703 -56.92 27.64 -9.12
N ASN A 704 -56.93 28.90 -9.55
CA ASN A 704 -55.78 29.81 -9.52
C ASN A 704 -56.18 31.18 -8.95
N VAL A 705 -55.90 31.42 -7.66
CA VAL A 705 -56.18 32.70 -6.99
C VAL A 705 -54.94 33.25 -6.28
N LYS A 706 -54.13 33.95 -7.08
CA LYS A 706 -53.35 35.16 -6.77
C LYS A 706 -53.32 35.62 -5.29
N ASN A 707 -52.10 35.89 -4.80
CA ASN A 707 -51.77 37.27 -4.41
C ASN A 707 -50.30 37.61 -4.76
N ARG A 708 -49.95 38.90 -4.85
CA ARG A 708 -48.85 39.37 -5.72
C ARG A 708 -48.05 40.56 -5.15
N ASN A 709 -46.79 40.33 -4.79
CA ASN A 709 -45.67 41.30 -4.85
C ASN A 709 -44.34 40.51 -4.75
N ARG A 710 -43.49 40.48 -5.79
CA ARG A 710 -42.53 41.51 -6.26
C ARG A 710 -41.32 41.72 -5.34
N ASN A 711 -40.14 41.52 -5.94
CA ASN A 711 -38.79 41.93 -5.51
C ASN A 711 -38.19 41.34 -4.20
N ARG A 712 -37.73 40.09 -4.28
CA ARG A 712 -36.44 39.69 -3.67
C ARG A 712 -35.75 38.64 -4.55
N LYS A 713 -34.55 38.95 -5.08
CA LYS A 713 -33.70 37.96 -5.75
C LYS A 713 -33.12 37.02 -4.68
N VAL A 714 -33.57 35.77 -4.64
CA VAL A 714 -32.93 34.72 -3.82
C VAL A 714 -31.77 34.12 -4.60
N PRO A 715 -30.56 33.97 -4.03
CA PRO A 715 -29.44 33.34 -4.73
C PRO A 715 -29.75 31.88 -5.11
N LYS A 716 -29.35 31.47 -6.32
CA LYS A 716 -29.38 30.05 -6.71
C LYS A 716 -28.35 29.30 -5.86
N ARG A 717 -28.82 28.44 -4.95
CA ARG A 717 -27.97 27.43 -4.30
C ARG A 717 -27.42 26.48 -5.36
N LEU A 718 -26.10 26.51 -5.59
CA LEU A 718 -25.41 25.42 -6.29
C LEU A 718 -25.43 24.17 -5.41
N LYS A 719 -25.46 23.00 -6.04
CA LYS A 719 -25.41 21.70 -5.34
C LYS A 719 -23.97 21.23 -5.26
N ASN A 720 -23.46 21.01 -4.04
CA ASN A 720 -22.16 20.39 -3.84
C ASN A 720 -22.19 18.95 -4.38
N TYR A 721 -21.50 18.69 -5.49
CA TYR A 721 -21.17 17.35 -5.96
C TYR A 721 -19.73 17.05 -5.57
N ALA A 722 -19.52 16.03 -4.74
CA ALA A 722 -18.20 15.59 -4.32
C ALA A 722 -17.93 14.15 -4.76
N MET A 723 -16.96 14.00 -5.67
CA MET A 723 -16.06 12.85 -5.80
C MET A 723 -16.65 11.43 -5.72
N SER A 724 -17.42 11.06 -6.75
CA SER A 724 -17.13 9.85 -7.53
C SER A 724 -17.76 9.98 -8.92
N ARG A 725 -16.94 10.25 -9.94
CA ARG A 725 -17.34 10.20 -11.35
C ARG A 725 -16.19 9.63 -12.18
N SER A 726 -16.51 8.54 -12.88
CA SER A 726 -16.01 8.18 -14.21
C SER A 726 -15.94 9.40 -15.13
N CYS A 727 -15.09 9.39 -16.16
CA CYS A 727 -15.03 10.46 -17.16
C CYS A 727 -16.20 10.39 -18.18
N GLU A 728 -17.42 10.21 -17.67
CA GLU A 728 -18.66 10.25 -18.43
C GLU A 728 -18.90 11.66 -18.97
N ILE A 729 -18.76 11.82 -20.28
CA ILE A 729 -19.02 13.06 -21.01
C ILE A 729 -20.45 13.51 -20.73
N CYS A 730 -20.59 14.74 -20.23
CA CYS A 730 -21.90 15.27 -19.88
C CYS A 730 -22.79 15.42 -21.14
N PRO A 731 -24.10 15.13 -21.07
CA PRO A 731 -25.03 15.38 -22.16
C PRO A 731 -24.96 16.80 -22.74
N ALA A 732 -24.65 17.81 -21.93
CA ALA A 732 -24.48 19.18 -22.37
C ALA A 732 -23.21 19.38 -23.22
N ASP A 733 -22.12 18.70 -22.89
CA ASP A 733 -20.84 18.81 -23.59
C ASP A 733 -20.90 18.08 -24.93
N LEU A 734 -21.51 16.89 -24.95
CA LEU A 734 -21.76 16.14 -26.18
C LEU A 734 -22.67 16.91 -27.15
N GLN A 735 -23.67 17.61 -26.61
CA GLN A 735 -24.51 18.55 -27.36
C GLN A 735 -23.70 19.73 -27.93
N LEU A 736 -22.73 20.29 -27.18
CA LEU A 736 -21.86 21.38 -27.65
C LEU A 736 -20.89 20.92 -28.76
N LEU A 737 -20.21 19.78 -28.56
CA LEU A 737 -19.30 19.19 -29.55
C LEU A 737 -20.03 18.89 -30.87
N LEU A 738 -21.20 18.26 -30.81
CA LEU A 738 -21.99 17.97 -32.00
C LEU A 738 -22.58 19.23 -32.66
N CYS A 739 -22.92 20.27 -31.89
CA CYS A 739 -23.30 21.57 -32.45
C CYS A 739 -22.15 22.31 -33.15
N ALA A 740 -20.88 22.07 -32.77
CA ALA A 740 -19.74 22.66 -33.47
C ALA A 740 -19.62 22.13 -34.91
N LYS A 741 -19.88 20.83 -35.12
CA LYS A 741 -19.83 20.18 -36.44
C LYS A 741 -21.13 20.32 -37.26
N PHE A 742 -22.30 20.24 -36.62
CA PHE A 742 -23.60 20.21 -37.31
C PHE A 742 -24.43 21.50 -37.17
N GLY A 743 -23.90 22.52 -36.49
CA GLY A 743 -24.54 23.81 -36.29
C GLY A 743 -25.48 23.87 -35.07
N PRO A 744 -25.86 25.09 -34.64
CA PRO A 744 -26.52 25.35 -33.35
C PRO A 744 -27.98 24.91 -33.27
N ARG A 745 -28.56 24.34 -34.35
CA ARG A 745 -29.96 23.89 -34.39
C ARG A 745 -30.12 22.40 -34.03
N LEU A 746 -29.03 21.63 -34.04
CA LEU A 746 -29.04 20.22 -33.65
C LEU A 746 -29.50 20.04 -32.19
N LYS A 747 -30.34 19.03 -31.96
CA LYS A 747 -30.80 18.61 -30.63
C LYS A 747 -30.39 17.17 -30.34
N LEU A 748 -29.65 16.97 -29.26
CA LEU A 748 -29.37 15.66 -28.68
C LEU A 748 -30.60 15.17 -27.90
N LEU A 749 -31.20 14.06 -28.34
CA LEU A 749 -32.43 13.50 -27.77
C LEU A 749 -32.12 12.47 -26.68
N LEU A 750 -31.09 11.65 -26.88
CA LEU A 750 -30.63 10.63 -25.94
C LEU A 750 -29.14 10.38 -26.16
N ASN A 751 -28.43 10.01 -25.10
CA ASN A 751 -27.08 9.48 -25.20
C ASN A 751 -26.86 8.32 -24.21
N SER A 752 -25.85 7.51 -24.48
CA SER A 752 -25.30 6.54 -23.54
C SER A 752 -23.82 6.31 -23.82
N SER A 753 -23.00 6.33 -22.79
CA SER A 753 -21.57 6.01 -22.85
C SER A 753 -21.24 4.72 -22.10
N SER A 754 -20.18 4.04 -22.53
CA SER A 754 -19.53 2.93 -21.81
C SER A 754 -18.03 2.92 -22.12
N SER A 755 -17.20 2.21 -21.35
CA SER A 755 -15.84 1.90 -21.83
C SER A 755 -15.92 1.16 -23.17
N LEU A 756 -14.99 1.47 -24.08
CA LEU A 756 -14.80 0.70 -25.32
C LEU A 756 -13.88 -0.49 -25.08
N LEU A 757 -12.80 -0.28 -24.29
CA LEU A 757 -11.78 -1.28 -23.99
C LEU A 757 -11.97 -1.89 -22.59
N PRO A 758 -11.46 -3.12 -22.36
CA PRO A 758 -11.36 -3.71 -21.02
C PRO A 758 -10.45 -2.93 -20.06
N PRO A 759 -10.67 -3.04 -18.73
CA PRO A 759 -9.70 -2.60 -17.74
C PRO A 759 -8.34 -3.30 -17.94
N GLY A 760 -7.27 -2.51 -17.92
CA GLY A 760 -5.89 -2.97 -18.18
C GLY A 760 -5.38 -2.72 -19.62
N GLU A 761 -6.26 -2.42 -20.58
CA GLU A 761 -5.87 -2.15 -21.98
C GLU A 761 -5.84 -0.64 -22.31
N ASN A 762 -6.29 0.20 -21.38
CA ASN A 762 -6.15 1.67 -21.41
C ASN A 762 -4.78 2.08 -20.81
N PHE A 763 -3.73 2.14 -21.63
CA PHE A 763 -2.37 2.45 -21.17
C PHE A 763 -2.12 3.95 -20.90
N ALA A 764 -2.75 4.85 -21.67
CA ALA A 764 -2.50 6.30 -21.60
C ALA A 764 -3.75 7.19 -21.68
N CYS A 765 -4.87 6.67 -22.21
CA CYS A 765 -6.12 7.40 -22.42
C CYS A 765 -7.31 6.54 -21.99
N GLU A 766 -8.40 7.14 -21.52
CA GLU A 766 -9.68 6.44 -21.36
C GLU A 766 -10.46 6.51 -22.69
N ILE A 767 -10.86 5.36 -23.24
CA ILE A 767 -11.59 5.30 -24.51
C ILE A 767 -13.03 4.84 -24.27
N PHE A 768 -13.99 5.71 -24.59
CA PHE A 768 -15.42 5.48 -24.40
C PHE A 768 -16.15 5.23 -25.72
N LYS A 769 -17.00 4.21 -25.74
CA LYS A 769 -18.05 4.05 -26.75
C LYS A 769 -19.17 5.04 -26.43
N VAL A 770 -19.58 5.86 -27.41
CA VAL A 770 -20.64 6.85 -27.25
C VAL A 770 -21.73 6.60 -28.30
N ARG A 771 -22.96 6.39 -27.84
CA ARG A 771 -24.17 6.36 -28.68
C ARG A 771 -24.90 7.68 -28.50
N ALA A 772 -25.17 8.40 -29.58
CA ALA A 772 -25.84 9.70 -29.55
C ALA A 772 -27.01 9.73 -30.54
N LEU A 773 -28.24 9.83 -30.01
CA LEU A 773 -29.46 9.96 -30.79
C LEU A 773 -29.76 11.45 -30.99
N VAL A 774 -29.67 11.95 -32.21
CA VAL A 774 -29.72 13.37 -32.55
C VAL A 774 -30.85 13.70 -33.53
N ARG A 775 -31.14 14.99 -33.68
CA ARG A 775 -31.98 15.53 -34.75
C ARG A 775 -31.42 16.88 -35.19
N ARG A 776 -31.24 17.10 -36.50
CA ARG A 776 -30.53 18.28 -37.04
C ARG A 776 -31.34 19.59 -36.99
N ASP A 777 -32.62 19.52 -37.36
CA ASP A 777 -33.63 20.58 -37.23
C ASP A 777 -34.95 19.99 -36.72
N GLU A 778 -35.94 20.79 -36.32
CA GLU A 778 -37.17 20.26 -35.67
C GLU A 778 -37.94 19.24 -36.55
N ASP A 779 -37.98 19.50 -37.86
CA ASP A 779 -38.61 18.67 -38.91
C ASP A 779 -37.72 17.53 -39.43
N SER A 780 -36.45 17.45 -39.00
CA SER A 780 -35.55 16.38 -39.48
C SER A 780 -35.93 15.00 -38.91
N PRO A 781 -35.65 13.90 -39.63
CA PRO A 781 -35.66 12.58 -39.03
C PRO A 781 -34.65 12.51 -37.88
N THR A 782 -34.92 11.63 -36.92
CA THR A 782 -33.98 11.33 -35.85
C THR A 782 -32.89 10.39 -36.38
N GLU A 783 -31.64 10.77 -36.16
CA GLU A 783 -30.42 10.11 -36.65
C GLU A 783 -29.67 9.51 -35.45
N GLU A 784 -29.08 8.34 -35.61
CA GLU A 784 -28.30 7.67 -34.55
C GLU A 784 -26.81 7.67 -34.92
N LEU A 785 -25.99 8.31 -34.08
CA LEU A 785 -24.55 8.39 -34.25
C LEU A 785 -23.84 7.40 -33.32
N HIS A 786 -22.97 6.58 -33.91
CA HIS A 786 -22.08 5.68 -33.20
C HIS A 786 -20.67 6.26 -33.21
N LEU A 787 -20.22 6.70 -32.04
CA LEU A 787 -19.00 7.47 -31.85
C LEU A 787 -18.05 6.78 -30.87
N VAL A 788 -16.80 7.21 -30.90
CA VAL A 788 -15.78 6.93 -29.88
C VAL A 788 -15.33 8.27 -29.32
N ALA A 789 -15.15 8.36 -28.00
CA ALA A 789 -14.57 9.51 -27.36
C ALA A 789 -13.30 9.11 -26.61
N LYS A 790 -12.19 9.73 -26.97
CA LYS A 790 -10.87 9.51 -26.35
C LYS A 790 -10.62 10.64 -25.36
N ALA A 791 -10.55 10.29 -24.08
CA ALA A 791 -10.48 11.22 -22.96
C ALA A 791 -9.15 11.08 -22.19
N PHE A 792 -8.61 12.23 -21.76
CA PHE A 792 -7.29 12.29 -21.14
C PHE A 792 -7.44 12.53 -19.63
N PRO A 793 -6.91 11.64 -18.75
CA PRO A 793 -7.14 11.69 -17.31
C PRO A 793 -6.37 12.85 -16.65
N PHE A 794 -6.95 14.05 -16.69
CA PHE A 794 -6.37 15.31 -16.20
C PHE A 794 -6.06 15.37 -14.69
N LYS A 795 -6.31 14.28 -13.94
CA LYS A 795 -6.26 14.23 -12.47
C LYS A 795 -5.24 13.22 -11.92
N GLU A 796 -4.62 12.40 -12.77
CA GLU A 796 -3.58 11.47 -12.34
C GLU A 796 -2.19 12.14 -12.40
N ALA A 797 -1.59 12.36 -11.22
CA ALA A 797 -0.35 13.13 -11.11
C ALA A 797 0.88 12.38 -11.67
N ALA A 798 0.97 11.06 -11.45
CA ALA A 798 2.11 10.24 -11.88
C ALA A 798 2.25 10.21 -13.42
N VAL A 799 1.15 10.00 -14.14
CA VAL A 799 1.18 9.91 -15.62
C VAL A 799 1.58 11.27 -16.24
N ARG A 800 1.18 12.38 -15.62
CA ARG A 800 1.60 13.76 -15.98
C ARG A 800 3.07 14.08 -15.70
N GLN A 801 3.76 13.30 -14.86
CA GLN A 801 5.20 13.46 -14.63
C GLN A 801 6.04 12.85 -15.76
N VAL A 802 5.48 11.93 -16.55
CA VAL A 802 6.19 11.25 -17.66
C VAL A 802 5.86 11.85 -19.03
N PHE A 803 4.58 12.15 -19.29
CA PHE A 803 4.11 12.62 -20.61
C PHE A 803 3.49 14.02 -20.54
N ASP A 804 3.69 14.82 -21.59
CA ASP A 804 2.94 16.06 -21.81
C ASP A 804 1.71 15.83 -22.69
N PHE A 805 0.66 15.25 -22.09
CA PHE A 805 -0.63 15.05 -22.75
C PHE A 805 -1.25 16.33 -23.31
N THR A 806 -0.88 17.51 -22.81
CA THR A 806 -1.33 18.79 -23.38
C THR A 806 -0.82 18.99 -24.81
N GLN A 807 0.43 18.58 -25.06
CA GLN A 807 1.07 18.68 -26.37
C GLN A 807 0.62 17.53 -27.28
N LEU A 808 0.63 16.28 -26.77
CA LEU A 808 0.15 15.10 -27.51
C LEU A 808 -1.31 15.26 -27.98
N PHE A 809 -2.18 15.81 -27.12
CA PHE A 809 -3.57 16.09 -27.49
C PHE A 809 -3.70 17.18 -28.56
N ARG A 810 -2.99 18.31 -28.40
CA ARG A 810 -3.01 19.39 -29.41
C ARG A 810 -2.55 18.88 -30.77
N LYS A 811 -1.54 17.99 -30.80
CA LYS A 811 -1.06 17.30 -32.00
C LYS A 811 -2.13 16.40 -32.60
N GLU A 812 -2.70 15.49 -31.82
CA GLU A 812 -3.73 14.54 -32.28
C GLU A 812 -4.96 15.29 -32.83
N VAL A 813 -5.42 16.35 -32.14
CA VAL A 813 -6.49 17.25 -32.62
C VAL A 813 -6.11 17.92 -33.93
N PHE A 814 -4.92 18.53 -34.04
CA PHE A 814 -4.50 19.22 -35.26
C PHE A 814 -4.36 18.25 -36.45
N PHE A 815 -3.93 17.01 -36.21
CA PHE A 815 -3.92 15.98 -37.24
C PHE A 815 -5.33 15.71 -37.77
N TYR A 816 -6.29 15.40 -36.87
CA TYR A 816 -7.65 15.05 -37.27
C TYR A 816 -8.51 16.23 -37.78
N GLU A 817 -8.31 17.45 -37.27
CA GLU A 817 -9.08 18.64 -37.65
C GLU A 817 -8.46 19.43 -38.82
N SER A 818 -7.18 19.22 -39.16
CA SER A 818 -6.49 20.04 -40.17
C SER A 818 -5.62 19.26 -41.17
N ILE A 819 -4.84 18.27 -40.73
CA ILE A 819 -3.98 17.50 -41.67
C ILE A 819 -4.82 16.51 -42.49
N ALA A 820 -5.59 15.64 -41.84
CA ALA A 820 -6.32 14.57 -42.51
C ALA A 820 -7.28 15.06 -43.63
N PRO A 821 -8.04 16.17 -43.47
CA PRO A 821 -8.83 16.74 -44.56
C PRO A 821 -7.95 17.19 -45.76
N VAL A 822 -6.82 17.85 -45.51
CA VAL A 822 -5.94 18.35 -46.58
C VAL A 822 -5.29 17.20 -47.35
N LEU A 823 -4.89 16.11 -46.67
CA LEU A 823 -4.38 14.91 -47.35
C LEU A 823 -5.47 14.21 -48.19
N LYS A 824 -6.73 14.21 -47.70
CA LYS A 824 -7.88 13.68 -48.43
C LYS A 824 -8.19 14.49 -49.69
N ASP A 825 -8.23 15.81 -49.58
CA ASP A 825 -8.46 16.72 -50.71
C ASP A 825 -7.37 16.58 -51.79
N LEU A 826 -6.10 16.44 -51.37
CA LEU A 826 -4.98 16.19 -52.30
C LEU A 826 -5.08 14.83 -53.00
N ALA A 827 -5.47 13.77 -52.27
CA ALA A 827 -5.68 12.45 -52.87
C ALA A 827 -6.79 12.47 -53.95
N LEU A 828 -7.87 13.23 -53.70
CA LEU A 828 -8.95 13.42 -54.66
C LEU A 828 -8.51 14.30 -55.86
N GLU A 829 -7.80 15.41 -55.62
CA GLU A 829 -7.31 16.33 -56.66
C GLU A 829 -6.39 15.65 -57.69
N PHE A 830 -5.57 14.69 -57.26
CA PHE A 830 -4.58 14.02 -58.10
C PHE A 830 -4.97 12.58 -58.52
N GLY A 831 -6.18 12.13 -58.21
CA GLY A 831 -6.71 10.84 -58.70
C GLY A 831 -6.20 9.59 -57.97
N GLU A 832 -5.82 9.71 -56.69
CA GLU A 832 -5.60 8.56 -55.80
C GLU A 832 -6.93 7.91 -55.35
N GLY A 833 -8.07 8.59 -55.55
CA GLY A 833 -9.37 8.16 -55.04
C GLY A 833 -9.61 8.58 -53.59
N ASP A 834 -10.64 8.02 -52.96
CA ASP A 834 -11.09 8.41 -51.62
C ASP A 834 -10.20 7.85 -50.50
N PHE A 835 -8.94 8.30 -50.43
CA PHE A 835 -7.94 7.85 -49.46
C PHE A 835 -8.16 8.49 -48.07
N GLU A 836 -9.28 8.12 -47.43
CA GLU A 836 -9.61 8.50 -46.06
C GLU A 836 -8.89 7.59 -45.06
N VAL A 837 -7.60 7.83 -44.81
CA VAL A 837 -6.73 6.94 -44.00
C VAL A 837 -7.03 6.95 -42.50
N ALA A 838 -7.83 7.88 -42.01
CA ALA A 838 -8.03 8.15 -40.58
C ALA A 838 -9.54 8.28 -40.24
N PRO A 839 -9.99 7.91 -39.02
CA PRO A 839 -11.39 8.08 -38.61
C PRO A 839 -11.84 9.54 -38.64
N ARG A 840 -13.10 9.77 -39.01
CA ARG A 840 -13.67 11.12 -39.10
C ARG A 840 -13.83 11.72 -37.70
N SER A 841 -13.22 12.88 -37.46
CA SER A 841 -13.46 13.68 -36.25
C SER A 841 -14.88 14.27 -36.24
N PHE A 842 -15.48 14.33 -35.06
CA PHE A 842 -16.77 14.95 -34.77
C PHE A 842 -16.66 16.20 -33.88
N GLY A 843 -15.43 16.56 -33.48
CA GLY A 843 -15.10 17.73 -32.66
C GLY A 843 -14.17 17.39 -31.49
N SER A 844 -13.47 18.40 -30.98
CA SER A 844 -12.60 18.28 -29.81
C SER A 844 -12.95 19.32 -28.73
N ARG A 845 -12.60 19.03 -27.47
CA ARG A 845 -12.61 19.98 -26.35
C ARG A 845 -11.17 20.31 -26.00
N LYS A 846 -10.71 21.54 -26.27
CA LYS A 846 -9.27 21.87 -26.21
C LYS A 846 -8.85 22.28 -24.79
N PRO A 847 -7.58 22.08 -24.38
CA PRO A 847 -7.14 22.37 -23.01
C PRO A 847 -7.41 23.82 -22.57
N GLU A 848 -7.46 24.75 -23.53
CA GLU A 848 -7.70 26.19 -23.32
C GLU A 848 -9.18 26.50 -22.99
N ASP A 849 -10.11 25.61 -23.34
CA ASP A 849 -11.55 25.76 -23.14
C ASP A 849 -12.03 25.24 -21.77
N CYS A 850 -11.13 24.65 -20.96
CA CYS A 850 -11.48 23.76 -19.85
C CYS A 850 -11.12 24.30 -18.46
N ASN A 851 -12.12 24.52 -17.61
CA ASN A 851 -11.93 24.66 -16.16
C ASN A 851 -12.13 23.30 -15.47
N ASP A 852 -11.05 22.54 -15.28
CA ASP A 852 -10.96 21.28 -14.52
C ASP A 852 -11.84 20.08 -14.97
N GLU A 853 -12.48 20.18 -16.13
CA GLU A 853 -13.12 19.05 -16.83
C GLU A 853 -12.19 18.42 -17.88
N GLY A 854 -12.41 17.14 -18.19
CA GLY A 854 -11.51 16.34 -19.01
C GLY A 854 -11.43 16.79 -20.48
N VAL A 855 -10.22 16.70 -21.01
CA VAL A 855 -9.89 16.95 -22.43
C VAL A 855 -10.30 15.74 -23.28
N VAL A 856 -10.97 15.97 -24.41
CA VAL A 856 -11.67 14.93 -25.21
C VAL A 856 -11.58 15.18 -26.71
N ILE A 857 -11.26 14.12 -27.48
CA ILE A 857 -11.51 14.01 -28.92
C ILE A 857 -12.75 13.13 -29.13
N LEU A 858 -13.66 13.53 -30.03
CA LEU A 858 -14.84 12.76 -30.45
C LEU A 858 -14.65 12.32 -31.92
N MET A 859 -14.78 11.03 -32.20
CA MET A 859 -14.51 10.39 -33.50
C MET A 859 -15.61 9.38 -33.90
N GLU A 860 -15.58 8.95 -35.15
CA GLU A 860 -16.36 7.83 -35.69
C GLU A 860 -16.06 6.51 -34.97
N ASN A 861 -17.08 5.67 -34.75
CA ASN A 861 -16.89 4.34 -34.18
C ASN A 861 -16.62 3.30 -35.28
N LEU A 862 -15.36 3.14 -35.66
CA LEU A 862 -14.96 2.21 -36.72
C LEU A 862 -15.35 0.74 -36.41
N GLN A 863 -15.38 0.31 -35.14
CA GLN A 863 -15.91 -1.01 -34.76
C GLN A 863 -17.40 -1.20 -35.08
N HIS A 864 -18.19 -0.12 -35.11
CA HIS A 864 -19.58 -0.18 -35.58
C HIS A 864 -19.67 -0.20 -37.11
N ALA A 865 -18.70 0.40 -37.80
CA ALA A 865 -18.54 0.36 -39.25
C ALA A 865 -17.82 -0.91 -39.76
N GLY A 866 -17.76 -1.99 -38.96
CA GLY A 866 -17.21 -3.29 -39.38
C GLY A 866 -15.70 -3.49 -39.20
N TYR A 867 -14.95 -2.48 -38.77
CA TYR A 867 -13.50 -2.57 -38.64
C TYR A 867 -13.05 -3.32 -37.37
N TYR A 868 -11.93 -4.03 -37.46
CA TYR A 868 -11.32 -4.77 -36.35
C TYR A 868 -9.79 -4.56 -36.26
N ALA A 869 -9.22 -4.79 -35.08
CA ALA A 869 -7.77 -4.89 -34.87
C ALA A 869 -7.35 -6.38 -34.88
N PRO A 870 -6.18 -6.76 -35.42
CA PRO A 870 -5.63 -8.11 -35.29
C PRO A 870 -5.16 -8.41 -33.85
N ASP A 871 -4.83 -9.67 -33.56
CA ASP A 871 -4.15 -9.99 -32.30
C ASP A 871 -2.68 -9.51 -32.35
N LYS A 872 -2.31 -8.63 -31.41
CA LYS A 872 -0.96 -8.08 -31.25
C LYS A 872 0.11 -9.11 -30.87
N LEU A 873 -0.29 -10.28 -30.33
CA LEU A 873 0.63 -11.34 -29.95
C LEU A 873 1.02 -12.17 -31.17
N GLU A 874 0.04 -12.59 -31.98
CA GLU A 874 0.24 -13.35 -33.23
C GLU A 874 0.89 -12.49 -34.33
N GLY A 875 0.47 -11.22 -34.44
CA GLY A 875 0.97 -10.29 -35.46
C GLY A 875 0.24 -10.42 -36.82
N SER A 876 0.50 -9.45 -37.70
CA SER A 876 -0.16 -9.38 -39.01
C SER A 876 0.35 -10.46 -39.97
N ASP A 877 -0.57 -11.16 -40.66
CA ASP A 877 -0.23 -12.04 -41.77
C ASP A 877 0.22 -11.26 -43.02
N LEU A 878 0.63 -11.97 -44.08
CA LEU A 878 1.13 -11.37 -45.32
C LEU A 878 0.09 -10.51 -46.05
N ALA A 879 -1.21 -10.86 -45.99
CA ALA A 879 -2.26 -10.11 -46.67
C ALA A 879 -2.56 -8.79 -45.96
N HIS A 880 -2.70 -8.83 -44.64
CA HIS A 880 -2.84 -7.63 -43.80
C HIS A 880 -1.59 -6.74 -43.93
N SER A 881 -0.39 -7.32 -43.88
CA SER A 881 0.88 -6.58 -44.01
C SER A 881 1.03 -5.90 -45.37
N ARG A 882 0.71 -6.59 -46.48
CA ARG A 882 0.73 -6.00 -47.84
C ARG A 882 -0.27 -4.85 -48.01
N LEU A 883 -1.45 -4.91 -47.38
CA LEU A 883 -2.44 -3.82 -47.42
C LEU A 883 -1.95 -2.61 -46.62
N THR A 884 -1.47 -2.85 -45.40
CA THR A 884 -0.93 -1.82 -44.49
C THR A 884 0.28 -1.09 -45.10
N ILE A 885 1.25 -1.82 -45.66
CA ILE A 885 2.41 -1.23 -46.32
C ILE A 885 2.03 -0.33 -47.50
N LYS A 886 1.05 -0.74 -48.32
CA LYS A 886 0.51 0.10 -49.40
C LYS A 886 -0.15 1.38 -48.86
N ALA A 887 -0.94 1.28 -47.79
CA ALA A 887 -1.57 2.46 -47.19
C ALA A 887 -0.53 3.41 -46.54
N LEU A 888 0.48 2.87 -45.87
CA LEU A 888 1.56 3.65 -45.27
C LEU A 888 2.38 4.40 -46.33
N ALA A 889 2.76 3.73 -47.41
CA ALA A 889 3.45 4.35 -48.54
C ALA A 889 2.65 5.50 -49.19
N ARG A 890 1.33 5.34 -49.29
CA ARG A 890 0.42 6.39 -49.78
C ARG A 890 0.33 7.57 -48.81
N PHE A 891 0.19 7.32 -47.51
CA PHE A 891 0.17 8.35 -46.47
C PHE A 891 1.47 9.20 -46.49
N HIS A 892 2.63 8.55 -46.50
CA HIS A 892 3.92 9.25 -46.54
C HIS A 892 4.13 10.05 -47.84
N ALA A 893 3.72 9.52 -48.99
CA ALA A 893 3.80 10.22 -50.26
C ALA A 893 2.84 11.42 -50.34
N LEU A 894 1.67 11.36 -49.69
CA LEU A 894 0.75 12.50 -49.57
C LEU A 894 1.30 13.59 -48.64
N GLY A 895 2.11 13.26 -47.62
CA GLY A 895 2.85 14.25 -46.84
C GLY A 895 3.81 15.10 -47.68
N PHE A 896 4.57 14.46 -48.59
CA PHE A 896 5.41 15.16 -49.57
C PHE A 896 4.58 15.99 -50.57
N ALA A 897 3.43 15.47 -51.01
CA ALA A 897 2.52 16.22 -51.88
C ALA A 897 1.94 17.47 -51.18
N CYS A 898 1.61 17.38 -49.88
CA CYS A 898 1.16 18.51 -49.09
C CYS A 898 2.22 19.61 -48.99
N LYS A 899 3.48 19.24 -48.74
CA LYS A 899 4.64 20.15 -48.77
C LYS A 899 4.81 20.82 -50.14
N ARG A 900 4.57 20.08 -51.24
CA ARG A 900 4.74 20.56 -52.63
C ARG A 900 3.62 21.47 -53.12
N HIS A 901 2.37 21.20 -52.74
CA HIS A 901 1.15 21.80 -53.32
C HIS A 901 0.31 22.63 -52.35
N ARG A 902 0.64 22.61 -51.05
CA ARG A 902 0.06 23.47 -49.99
C ARG A 902 1.18 24.05 -49.09
N PRO A 903 2.23 24.67 -49.66
CA PRO A 903 3.44 25.05 -48.92
C PRO A 903 3.16 26.02 -47.76
N ASP A 904 2.20 26.93 -47.91
CA ASP A 904 1.86 27.90 -46.86
C ASP A 904 1.29 27.17 -45.62
N PHE A 905 0.29 26.31 -45.80
CA PHE A 905 -0.24 25.46 -44.73
C PHE A 905 0.84 24.57 -44.12
N PHE A 906 1.71 23.99 -44.95
CA PHE A 906 2.77 23.11 -44.49
C PHE A 906 3.79 23.84 -43.59
N ASN A 907 4.33 24.95 -44.07
CA ASN A 907 5.36 25.71 -43.37
C ASN A 907 4.79 26.48 -42.16
N ASP A 908 3.63 27.11 -42.30
CA ASP A 908 3.06 27.93 -41.23
C ASP A 908 2.27 27.15 -40.18
N GLN A 909 1.82 25.92 -40.46
CA GLN A 909 1.01 25.14 -39.52
C GLN A 909 1.59 23.74 -39.25
N VAL A 910 1.87 22.94 -40.29
CA VAL A 910 2.33 21.55 -40.09
C VAL A 910 3.69 21.51 -39.38
N VAL A 911 4.70 22.20 -39.90
CA VAL A 911 6.07 22.22 -39.33
C VAL A 911 6.08 22.71 -37.87
N LYS A 912 5.18 23.64 -37.50
CA LYS A 912 5.11 24.17 -36.13
C LYS A 912 4.48 23.20 -35.12
N ASN A 913 3.61 22.29 -35.56
CA ASN A 913 2.92 21.33 -34.71
C ASN A 913 3.52 19.90 -34.78
N ALA A 914 4.27 19.57 -35.82
CA ALA A 914 4.82 18.23 -36.08
C ALA A 914 6.18 17.95 -35.40
N ASN A 915 6.43 18.57 -34.24
CA ASN A 915 7.64 18.30 -33.44
C ASN A 915 7.44 17.04 -32.57
N MET A 916 8.51 16.25 -32.36
CA MET A 916 8.46 15.15 -31.39
C MET A 916 8.34 15.70 -29.96
N VAL A 917 7.56 15.02 -29.11
CA VAL A 917 7.37 15.39 -27.70
C VAL A 917 8.26 14.45 -26.87
N PRO A 918 9.35 14.93 -26.26
CA PRO A 918 10.22 14.08 -25.45
C PRO A 918 9.52 13.66 -24.15
N PHE A 919 9.92 12.50 -23.61
CA PHE A 919 9.59 12.13 -22.23
C PHE A 919 10.08 13.21 -21.25
N ARG A 920 9.26 13.53 -20.26
CA ARG A 920 9.70 14.34 -19.12
C ARG A 920 10.64 13.50 -18.25
N GLN A 921 11.83 14.02 -17.97
CA GLN A 921 12.79 13.35 -17.09
C GLN A 921 12.34 13.47 -15.63
N SER A 922 12.37 12.35 -14.91
CA SER A 922 12.27 12.30 -13.46
C SER A 922 13.64 11.99 -12.87
N GLU A 923 14.13 12.84 -11.98
CA GLU A 923 15.50 12.77 -11.42
C GLU A 923 15.75 11.48 -10.61
N ASP A 924 14.69 10.85 -10.08
CA ASP A 924 14.74 9.65 -9.22
C ASP A 924 14.73 8.28 -9.95
N ALA A 925 14.76 8.24 -11.28
CA ALA A 925 14.59 6.98 -12.04
C ALA A 925 15.92 6.33 -12.45
N GLU A 926 16.08 5.03 -12.18
CA GLU A 926 17.08 4.19 -12.88
C GLU A 926 16.85 4.30 -14.39
N ASP A 927 17.92 4.40 -15.19
CA ASP A 927 17.74 4.53 -16.64
C ASP A 927 17.14 3.23 -17.22
N ILE A 928 15.98 3.38 -17.85
CA ILE A 928 15.24 2.34 -18.58
C ILE A 928 16.15 1.58 -19.55
N PHE A 929 17.18 2.23 -20.11
CA PHE A 929 18.16 1.61 -21.01
C PHE A 929 19.02 0.58 -20.29
N ASP A 930 19.55 0.93 -19.13
CA ASP A 930 20.32 0.05 -18.26
C ASP A 930 19.50 -1.17 -17.84
N VAL A 931 18.22 -0.96 -17.52
CA VAL A 931 17.27 -2.03 -17.15
C VAL A 931 17.01 -2.96 -18.33
N LEU A 932 16.62 -2.42 -19.49
CA LEU A 932 16.33 -3.21 -20.69
C LEU A 932 17.56 -3.98 -21.18
N PHE A 933 18.75 -3.36 -21.19
CA PHE A 933 19.99 -4.03 -21.58
C PHE A 933 20.34 -5.18 -20.62
N LYS A 934 20.29 -4.95 -19.30
CA LYS A 934 20.49 -6.01 -18.28
C LYS A 934 19.46 -7.13 -18.39
N LEU A 935 18.23 -6.84 -18.81
CA LEU A 935 17.21 -7.86 -19.08
C LEU A 935 17.47 -8.63 -20.37
N MET A 936 17.82 -7.97 -21.49
CA MET A 936 18.19 -8.65 -22.75
C MET A 936 19.37 -9.61 -22.55
N MET A 937 20.39 -9.20 -21.78
CA MET A 937 21.58 -10.02 -21.51
C MET A 937 21.33 -11.21 -20.58
N LYS A 938 20.09 -11.44 -20.10
CA LYS A 938 19.69 -12.71 -19.46
C LYS A 938 19.49 -13.84 -20.47
N ASP A 939 19.17 -13.54 -21.72
CA ASP A 939 19.07 -14.54 -22.78
C ASP A 939 20.48 -14.83 -23.33
N SER A 940 20.94 -16.07 -23.19
CA SER A 940 22.24 -16.51 -23.69
C SER A 940 22.40 -16.32 -25.19
N ARG A 941 21.30 -16.40 -25.96
CA ARG A 941 21.28 -16.17 -27.41
C ARG A 941 21.55 -14.71 -27.78
N LEU A 942 21.26 -13.78 -26.87
CA LEU A 942 21.51 -12.34 -27.04
C LEU A 942 22.85 -11.91 -26.44
N ALA A 943 23.32 -12.58 -25.39
CA ALA A 943 24.60 -12.31 -24.74
C ALA A 943 25.80 -12.43 -25.71
N GLU A 944 25.74 -13.36 -26.67
CA GLU A 944 26.74 -13.48 -27.75
C GLU A 944 26.87 -12.23 -28.64
N HIS A 945 25.91 -11.31 -28.60
CA HIS A 945 25.86 -10.10 -29.43
C HIS A 945 25.94 -8.79 -28.62
N HIS A 946 26.32 -8.88 -27.33
CA HIS A 946 26.43 -7.79 -26.36
C HIS A 946 26.99 -6.48 -26.95
N GLU A 947 28.16 -6.51 -27.58
CA GLU A 947 28.83 -5.29 -28.10
C GLU A 947 28.06 -4.62 -29.24
N ARG A 948 27.39 -5.40 -30.10
CA ARG A 948 26.57 -4.88 -31.22
C ARG A 948 25.28 -4.27 -30.70
N ILE A 949 24.61 -4.97 -29.79
CA ILE A 949 23.39 -4.51 -29.13
C ILE A 949 23.67 -3.20 -28.37
N PHE A 950 24.75 -3.13 -27.59
CA PHE A 950 25.12 -1.93 -26.82
C PHE A 950 25.39 -0.69 -27.69
N LYS A 951 25.91 -0.84 -28.92
CA LYS A 951 26.08 0.28 -29.86
C LYS A 951 24.76 0.88 -30.32
N LEU A 952 23.67 0.10 -30.35
CA LEU A 952 22.32 0.55 -30.70
C LEU A 952 21.46 0.93 -29.48
N ILE A 953 21.73 0.37 -28.29
CA ILE A 953 20.95 0.61 -27.06
C ILE A 953 21.79 1.23 -25.93
N ASN A 954 22.17 2.50 -26.11
CA ASN A 954 22.89 3.29 -25.11
C ASN A 954 22.22 4.67 -24.85
N PRO A 955 22.57 5.39 -23.76
CA PRO A 955 22.00 6.70 -23.45
C PRO A 955 22.26 7.81 -24.49
N GLY A 956 23.21 7.63 -25.41
CA GLY A 956 23.36 8.53 -26.57
C GLY A 956 22.23 8.31 -27.58
N LYS A 957 22.04 7.06 -28.01
CA LYS A 957 20.95 6.65 -28.93
C LYS A 957 19.56 6.97 -28.39
N LYS A 958 19.37 6.96 -27.06
CA LYS A 958 18.17 7.48 -26.38
C LYS A 958 17.82 8.92 -26.77
N ILE A 959 18.80 9.81 -26.68
CA ILE A 959 18.62 11.24 -26.95
C ILE A 959 18.45 11.42 -28.46
N GLU A 960 19.29 10.75 -29.25
CA GLU A 960 19.26 10.73 -30.71
C GLU A 960 17.88 10.34 -31.27
N PHE A 961 17.21 9.32 -30.73
CA PHE A 961 15.85 8.94 -31.15
C PHE A 961 14.83 10.10 -31.12
N PHE A 962 14.94 10.98 -30.12
CA PHE A 962 14.04 12.13 -29.91
C PHE A 962 14.53 13.43 -30.56
N THR A 963 15.84 13.62 -30.73
CA THR A 963 16.43 14.85 -31.29
C THR A 963 16.81 14.72 -32.76
N HIS A 964 16.94 13.51 -33.31
CA HIS A 964 17.28 13.29 -34.70
C HIS A 964 16.16 13.75 -35.63
N VAL A 965 16.53 14.65 -36.54
CA VAL A 965 15.71 15.15 -37.62
C VAL A 965 16.41 14.80 -38.91
N ALA A 966 15.83 13.89 -39.69
CA ALA A 966 16.40 13.44 -40.95
C ALA A 966 16.59 14.59 -41.94
N GLU A 967 17.57 14.47 -42.83
CA GLU A 967 17.88 15.54 -43.79
C GLU A 967 16.85 15.65 -44.92
N GLU A 968 16.81 16.82 -45.55
CA GLU A 968 16.08 17.01 -46.81
C GLU A 968 16.83 16.25 -47.92
N PRO A 969 16.17 15.38 -48.71
CA PRO A 969 14.76 15.45 -49.09
C PRO A 969 13.84 14.48 -48.33
N TRP A 970 14.31 13.71 -47.35
CA TRP A 970 13.57 12.56 -46.80
C TRP A 970 12.45 12.93 -45.81
N ARG A 971 12.24 14.20 -45.49
CA ARG A 971 11.26 14.62 -44.46
C ARG A 971 9.81 14.66 -44.97
N SER A 972 8.93 13.90 -44.32
CA SER A 972 7.47 13.90 -44.56
C SER A 972 6.67 13.93 -43.25
N ILE A 973 5.34 13.91 -43.36
CA ILE A 973 4.43 13.66 -42.23
C ILE A 973 4.46 12.16 -41.94
N VAL A 974 4.79 11.78 -40.71
CA VAL A 974 5.04 10.40 -40.27
C VAL A 974 4.33 10.10 -38.95
N HIS A 975 4.06 8.84 -38.63
CA HIS A 975 3.21 8.44 -37.49
C HIS A 975 3.99 8.37 -36.16
N MET A 976 5.15 7.73 -36.17
CA MET A 976 6.06 7.52 -35.01
C MET A 976 5.49 6.65 -33.88
N ASP A 977 4.37 5.94 -34.09
CA ASP A 977 3.93 4.80 -33.28
C ASP A 977 3.10 3.83 -34.16
N PHE A 978 3.71 3.32 -35.23
CA PHE A 978 2.99 2.53 -36.23
C PHE A 978 3.01 1.02 -35.96
N TRP A 979 2.12 0.54 -35.08
CA TRP A 979 2.01 -0.87 -34.66
C TRP A 979 0.59 -1.44 -34.73
N THR A 980 0.45 -2.76 -34.57
CA THR A 980 -0.81 -3.53 -34.78
C THR A 980 -2.06 -2.91 -34.16
N ASN A 981 -2.01 -2.42 -32.91
CA ASN A 981 -3.18 -1.84 -32.25
C ASN A 981 -3.63 -0.50 -32.86
N ASN A 982 -2.72 0.24 -33.50
CA ASN A 982 -3.00 1.53 -34.14
C ASN A 982 -3.50 1.36 -35.60
N ILE A 983 -3.75 0.12 -36.04
CA ILE A 983 -4.18 -0.22 -37.39
C ILE A 983 -5.48 -1.03 -37.32
N LEU A 984 -6.52 -0.54 -37.99
CA LEU A 984 -7.84 -1.17 -38.06
C LEU A 984 -8.17 -1.57 -39.50
N TYR A 985 -8.54 -2.84 -39.70
CA TYR A 985 -8.84 -3.42 -41.01
C TYR A 985 -10.35 -3.61 -41.19
N HIS A 986 -10.84 -3.40 -42.40
CA HIS A 986 -12.19 -3.78 -42.81
C HIS A 986 -12.15 -5.07 -43.65
N LYS A 987 -13.31 -5.70 -43.83
CA LYS A 987 -13.53 -6.79 -44.77
C LYS A 987 -14.83 -6.57 -45.54
N ASP A 988 -14.79 -6.85 -46.84
CA ASP A 988 -15.97 -6.83 -47.69
C ASP A 988 -16.98 -7.93 -47.29
N ALA A 989 -18.15 -7.93 -47.95
CA ALA A 989 -19.21 -8.90 -47.67
C ALA A 989 -18.84 -10.36 -48.03
N ASP A 990 -17.80 -10.56 -48.84
CA ASP A 990 -17.27 -11.86 -49.23
C ASP A 990 -16.09 -12.31 -48.33
N GLY A 991 -15.60 -11.44 -47.45
CA GLY A 991 -14.57 -11.68 -46.44
C GLY A 991 -13.15 -11.24 -46.82
N ASN A 992 -12.96 -10.57 -47.96
CA ASN A 992 -11.66 -10.08 -48.42
C ASN A 992 -11.29 -8.75 -47.73
N LEU A 993 -10.00 -8.48 -47.58
CA LEU A 993 -9.50 -7.20 -47.06
C LEU A 993 -9.64 -6.10 -48.13
N ASP A 994 -10.47 -5.10 -47.87
CA ASP A 994 -10.83 -4.02 -48.79
C ASP A 994 -10.31 -2.64 -48.33
N ASP A 995 -10.33 -2.34 -47.04
CA ASP A 995 -9.92 -1.05 -46.47
C ASP A 995 -9.11 -1.18 -45.17
N VAL A 996 -8.30 -0.17 -44.86
CA VAL A 996 -7.50 -0.04 -43.63
C VAL A 996 -7.49 1.41 -43.14
N LYS A 997 -7.51 1.60 -41.81
CA LYS A 997 -7.53 2.90 -41.13
C LYS A 997 -6.46 2.93 -40.06
N PHE A 998 -5.79 4.07 -39.93
CA PHE A 998 -4.81 4.32 -38.88
C PHE A 998 -5.42 5.19 -37.77
N ILE A 999 -5.03 4.92 -36.52
CA ILE A 999 -5.48 5.66 -35.34
C ILE A 999 -4.29 6.08 -34.47
N ASP A 1000 -4.54 6.92 -33.47
CA ASP A 1000 -3.56 7.37 -32.46
C ASP A 1000 -2.39 8.23 -32.99
N PHE A 1001 -2.71 9.28 -33.76
CA PHE A 1001 -1.74 10.25 -34.28
C PHE A 1001 -1.17 11.22 -33.22
N GLN A 1002 -0.92 10.78 -31.98
CA GLN A 1002 -0.33 11.61 -30.93
C GLN A 1002 1.14 11.96 -31.18
N ASN A 1003 1.90 10.96 -31.61
CA ASN A 1003 3.35 11.08 -31.80
C ASN A 1003 3.75 11.70 -33.14
N PHE A 1004 2.80 11.88 -34.07
CA PHE A 1004 3.04 12.26 -35.47
C PHE A 1004 4.09 13.38 -35.63
N ALA A 1005 5.02 13.23 -36.57
CA ALA A 1005 6.18 14.12 -36.70
C ALA A 1005 6.45 14.56 -38.14
N TYR A 1006 7.36 15.53 -38.30
CA TYR A 1006 7.92 15.95 -39.58
C TYR A 1006 9.37 15.44 -39.72
N ASN A 1007 9.50 14.14 -40.00
CA ASN A 1007 10.76 13.36 -39.96
C ASN A 1007 10.82 12.34 -41.12
N SER A 1008 11.80 11.43 -41.12
CA SER A 1008 11.89 10.38 -42.15
C SER A 1008 10.74 9.36 -42.08
N PRO A 1009 10.08 9.04 -43.23
CA PRO A 1009 9.08 7.98 -43.31
C PRO A 1009 9.66 6.58 -43.16
N LEU A 1010 10.98 6.44 -43.20
CA LEU A 1010 11.67 5.15 -43.11
C LEU A 1010 11.88 4.71 -41.65
N ARG A 1011 11.37 5.47 -40.68
CA ARG A 1011 11.29 5.08 -39.26
C ARG A 1011 10.05 4.23 -38.94
N ASP A 1012 8.89 4.52 -39.54
CA ASP A 1012 7.67 3.74 -39.29
C ASP A 1012 7.73 2.31 -39.86
N ILE A 1013 8.55 2.07 -40.90
CA ILE A 1013 8.59 0.77 -41.62
C ILE A 1013 9.35 -0.31 -40.82
N PRO A 1014 10.59 -0.10 -40.35
CA PRO A 1014 11.29 -1.07 -39.51
C PRO A 1014 10.54 -1.37 -38.22
N TYR A 1015 9.97 -0.35 -37.57
CA TYR A 1015 9.16 -0.50 -36.36
C TYR A 1015 7.95 -1.41 -36.60
N PHE A 1016 7.17 -1.17 -37.66
CA PHE A 1016 6.04 -2.04 -38.02
C PHE A 1016 6.49 -3.47 -38.36
N LEU A 1017 7.45 -3.63 -39.27
CA LEU A 1017 7.88 -4.95 -39.73
C LEU A 1017 8.43 -5.81 -38.57
N CYS A 1018 9.23 -5.21 -37.68
CA CYS A 1018 9.89 -5.90 -36.57
C CYS A 1018 8.99 -6.15 -35.35
N THR A 1019 7.96 -5.33 -35.11
CA THR A 1019 7.09 -5.47 -33.91
C THR A 1019 5.73 -6.12 -34.19
N SER A 1020 5.19 -5.91 -35.40
CA SER A 1020 3.75 -6.02 -35.69
C SER A 1020 3.39 -7.02 -36.79
N THR A 1021 4.37 -7.63 -37.46
CA THR A 1021 4.15 -8.75 -38.39
C THR A 1021 4.35 -10.10 -37.68
N SER A 1022 3.78 -11.17 -38.25
CA SER A 1022 4.02 -12.53 -37.75
C SER A 1022 5.45 -13.01 -38.08
N HIS A 1023 5.96 -13.98 -37.32
CA HIS A 1023 7.34 -14.48 -37.48
C HIS A 1023 7.64 -14.98 -38.91
N GLU A 1024 6.67 -15.60 -39.58
CA GLU A 1024 6.77 -16.04 -40.98
C GLU A 1024 6.98 -14.86 -41.94
N VAL A 1025 6.20 -13.78 -41.78
CA VAL A 1025 6.31 -12.57 -42.59
C VAL A 1025 7.65 -11.87 -42.36
N MET A 1026 8.05 -11.70 -41.09
CA MET A 1026 9.32 -11.06 -40.74
C MET A 1026 10.55 -11.84 -41.24
N THR A 1027 10.50 -13.17 -41.33
CA THR A 1027 11.65 -13.98 -41.77
C THR A 1027 11.69 -14.18 -43.28
N GLN A 1028 10.54 -14.40 -43.94
CA GLN A 1028 10.47 -14.80 -45.35
C GLN A 1028 10.06 -13.68 -46.31
N HIS A 1029 9.28 -12.69 -45.86
CA HIS A 1029 8.67 -11.66 -46.72
C HIS A 1029 9.11 -10.22 -46.41
N PHE A 1030 10.07 -10.03 -45.51
CA PHE A 1030 10.58 -8.71 -45.11
C PHE A 1030 11.02 -7.85 -46.30
N ASP A 1031 11.84 -8.44 -47.16
CA ASP A 1031 12.46 -7.77 -48.32
C ASP A 1031 11.39 -7.45 -49.38
N GLU A 1032 10.44 -8.37 -49.59
CA GLU A 1032 9.27 -8.19 -50.47
C GLU A 1032 8.38 -7.01 -50.02
N LEU A 1033 8.21 -6.82 -48.71
CA LEU A 1033 7.43 -5.71 -48.15
C LEU A 1033 8.17 -4.36 -48.23
N LEU A 1034 9.51 -4.35 -48.16
CA LEU A 1034 10.30 -3.14 -48.43
C LEU A 1034 10.23 -2.73 -49.91
N ASP A 1035 10.35 -3.69 -50.83
CA ASP A 1035 10.18 -3.45 -52.26
C ASP A 1035 8.77 -2.91 -52.57
N LEU A 1036 7.74 -3.54 -52.00
CA LEU A 1036 6.35 -3.11 -52.14
C LEU A 1036 6.10 -1.70 -51.59
N TYR A 1037 6.74 -1.34 -50.48
CA TYR A 1037 6.70 0.03 -49.94
C TYR A 1037 7.30 1.01 -50.95
N TYR A 1038 8.54 0.76 -51.38
CA TYR A 1038 9.30 1.66 -52.26
C TYR A 1038 8.58 1.88 -53.60
N ASP A 1039 8.13 0.81 -54.25
CA ASP A 1039 7.41 0.90 -55.53
C ASP A 1039 6.07 1.63 -55.37
N THR A 1040 5.32 1.38 -54.28
CA THR A 1040 4.07 2.10 -54.03
C THR A 1040 4.33 3.59 -53.79
N PHE A 1041 5.32 3.90 -52.96
CA PHE A 1041 5.71 5.27 -52.61
C PHE A 1041 6.13 6.08 -53.84
N ILE A 1042 7.05 5.56 -54.66
CA ILE A 1042 7.52 6.22 -55.88
C ILE A 1042 6.39 6.37 -56.92
N ASN A 1043 5.49 5.39 -57.05
CA ASN A 1043 4.37 5.47 -58.00
C ASN A 1043 3.23 6.39 -57.52
N VAL A 1044 3.09 6.65 -56.22
CA VAL A 1044 2.25 7.74 -55.69
C VAL A 1044 2.91 9.09 -55.93
N LEU A 1045 4.20 9.27 -55.57
CA LEU A 1045 4.91 10.55 -55.79
C LEU A 1045 4.87 11.01 -57.27
N LYS A 1046 5.02 10.09 -58.22
CA LYS A 1046 4.86 10.35 -59.66
C LYS A 1046 3.45 10.88 -59.99
N ARG A 1047 2.39 10.23 -59.49
CA ARG A 1047 0.99 10.65 -59.71
C ARG A 1047 0.69 12.00 -59.04
N MET A 1048 1.22 12.23 -57.85
CA MET A 1048 1.20 13.51 -57.13
C MET A 1048 2.13 14.59 -57.74
N LYS A 1049 2.84 14.33 -58.85
CA LYS A 1049 3.74 15.28 -59.54
C LYS A 1049 4.86 15.86 -58.63
N VAL A 1050 5.36 15.06 -57.69
CA VAL A 1050 6.56 15.37 -56.88
C VAL A 1050 7.80 14.87 -57.62
N ASN A 1051 8.96 15.54 -57.49
CA ASN A 1051 10.19 15.02 -58.10
C ASN A 1051 10.65 13.75 -57.38
N VAL A 1052 10.87 12.67 -58.15
CA VAL A 1052 11.32 11.37 -57.65
C VAL A 1052 12.83 11.11 -57.83
N GLU A 1053 13.55 11.92 -58.61
CA GLU A 1053 15.01 11.82 -58.78
C GLU A 1053 15.82 11.82 -57.47
N PRO A 1054 15.43 12.54 -56.40
CA PRO A 1054 16.17 12.50 -55.14
C PRO A 1054 16.06 11.15 -54.40
N PHE A 1055 15.00 10.37 -54.67
CA PHE A 1055 14.58 9.18 -53.93
C PHE A 1055 14.96 7.88 -54.69
N SER A 1056 16.19 7.76 -55.17
CA SER A 1056 16.68 6.52 -55.80
C SER A 1056 16.81 5.37 -54.79
N ARG A 1057 16.75 4.12 -55.26
CA ARG A 1057 16.74 2.94 -54.38
C ARG A 1057 17.98 2.87 -53.48
N ASP A 1058 19.17 3.10 -54.04
CA ASP A 1058 20.43 3.11 -53.27
C ASP A 1058 20.42 4.13 -52.10
N LYS A 1059 19.71 5.26 -52.27
CA LYS A 1059 19.53 6.27 -51.22
C LYS A 1059 18.44 5.90 -50.23
N PHE A 1060 17.39 5.22 -50.68
CA PHE A 1060 16.34 4.66 -49.82
C PHE A 1060 16.95 3.61 -48.88
N ASP A 1061 17.74 2.67 -49.40
CA ASP A 1061 18.36 1.61 -48.59
C ASP A 1061 19.40 2.18 -47.61
N LEU A 1062 20.15 3.23 -48.00
CA LEU A 1062 21.05 3.95 -47.12
C LEU A 1062 20.31 4.67 -45.97
N GLN A 1063 19.30 5.47 -46.30
CA GLN A 1063 18.49 6.19 -45.31
C GLN A 1063 17.73 5.22 -44.38
N LEU A 1064 17.19 4.12 -44.92
CA LEU A 1064 16.52 3.06 -44.16
C LEU A 1064 17.44 2.43 -43.12
N LYS A 1065 18.73 2.22 -43.45
CA LYS A 1065 19.72 1.70 -42.49
C LYS A 1065 19.99 2.69 -41.35
N GLU A 1066 20.06 3.99 -41.63
CA GLU A 1066 20.25 5.02 -40.59
C GLU A 1066 19.02 5.10 -39.67
N ASP A 1067 17.82 5.21 -40.24
CA ASP A 1067 16.56 5.30 -39.51
C ASP A 1067 16.27 4.02 -38.70
N ALA A 1068 16.49 2.83 -39.26
CA ALA A 1068 16.34 1.58 -38.53
C ALA A 1068 17.23 1.51 -37.28
N SER A 1069 18.46 2.04 -37.35
CA SER A 1069 19.38 2.06 -36.21
C SER A 1069 18.85 2.85 -34.99
N LEU A 1070 17.99 3.85 -35.23
CA LEU A 1070 17.29 4.61 -34.18
C LEU A 1070 16.09 3.81 -33.64
N GLU A 1071 15.34 3.17 -34.53
CA GLU A 1071 14.13 2.39 -34.20
C GLU A 1071 14.43 1.05 -33.52
N PHE A 1072 15.71 0.63 -33.43
CA PHE A 1072 16.10 -0.54 -32.65
C PHE A 1072 15.67 -0.43 -31.18
N PHE A 1073 16.02 0.66 -30.49
CA PHE A 1073 15.61 0.89 -29.11
C PHE A 1073 14.08 0.89 -28.97
N HIS A 1074 13.39 1.59 -29.87
CA HIS A 1074 11.94 1.72 -29.87
C HIS A 1074 11.25 0.37 -30.03
N SER A 1075 11.74 -0.48 -30.93
CA SER A 1075 11.26 -1.85 -31.12
C SER A 1075 11.47 -2.71 -29.87
N ILE A 1076 12.63 -2.62 -29.21
CA ILE A 1076 12.93 -3.37 -27.97
C ILE A 1076 11.98 -2.97 -26.83
N ILE A 1077 11.77 -1.67 -26.58
CA ILE A 1077 10.85 -1.22 -25.52
C ILE A 1077 9.38 -1.51 -25.86
N ALA A 1078 8.98 -1.39 -27.13
CA ALA A 1078 7.61 -1.68 -27.57
C ALA A 1078 7.22 -3.14 -27.31
N ILE A 1079 8.06 -4.11 -27.67
CA ILE A 1079 7.81 -5.55 -27.38
C ILE A 1079 7.59 -5.80 -25.87
N LYS A 1080 8.32 -5.08 -25.00
CA LYS A 1080 8.18 -5.21 -23.53
C LYS A 1080 6.82 -4.71 -23.02
N PHE A 1081 6.21 -3.71 -23.66
CA PHE A 1081 4.82 -3.32 -23.40
C PHE A 1081 3.80 -4.26 -24.06
N PHE A 1082 4.07 -4.75 -25.28
CA PHE A 1082 3.09 -5.54 -26.05
C PHE A 1082 2.87 -6.94 -25.46
N THR A 1083 3.93 -7.56 -24.93
CA THR A 1083 3.92 -8.93 -24.37
C THR A 1083 3.65 -8.99 -22.86
N ALA A 1084 3.45 -7.84 -22.19
CA ALA A 1084 3.23 -7.78 -20.75
C ALA A 1084 1.87 -8.36 -20.33
N GLU A 1085 1.89 -9.34 -19.43
CA GLU A 1085 0.69 -9.91 -18.80
C GLU A 1085 0.30 -9.11 -17.56
N VAL A 1086 -0.94 -8.60 -17.54
CA VAL A 1086 -1.45 -7.72 -16.47
C VAL A 1086 -2.59 -8.41 -15.72
N GLU A 1087 -2.39 -8.69 -14.43
CA GLU A 1087 -3.43 -9.25 -13.57
C GLU A 1087 -4.57 -8.24 -13.33
N LYS A 1088 -5.75 -8.53 -13.90
CA LYS A 1088 -6.92 -7.62 -13.93
C LYS A 1088 -7.55 -7.32 -12.56
N GLU A 1089 -7.08 -7.93 -11.47
CA GLU A 1089 -7.59 -7.72 -10.10
C GLU A 1089 -6.64 -6.93 -9.17
N SER A 1090 -5.38 -6.72 -9.57
CA SER A 1090 -4.33 -6.05 -8.78
C SER A 1090 -3.76 -4.78 -9.43
N TYR A 1091 -4.27 -4.40 -10.60
CA TYR A 1091 -3.77 -3.32 -11.46
C TYR A 1091 -4.02 -1.90 -10.92
N ASP A 1092 -2.95 -1.10 -10.85
CA ASP A 1092 -2.96 0.35 -10.63
C ASP A 1092 -2.41 1.04 -11.90
N SER A 1093 -3.26 1.76 -12.62
CA SER A 1093 -2.91 2.49 -13.85
C SER A 1093 -1.82 3.54 -13.63
N SER A 1094 -1.73 4.11 -12.42
CA SER A 1094 -0.78 5.20 -12.13
C SER A 1094 0.67 4.72 -12.00
N GLN A 1095 0.91 3.41 -11.85
CA GLN A 1095 2.24 2.80 -11.70
C GLN A 1095 2.68 1.98 -12.92
N LEU A 1096 1.86 1.94 -13.98
CA LEU A 1096 2.02 1.14 -15.21
C LEU A 1096 3.47 1.02 -15.72
N ASN A 1097 4.14 2.15 -15.96
CA ASN A 1097 5.49 2.16 -16.53
C ASN A 1097 6.54 1.56 -15.56
N GLN A 1098 6.36 1.73 -14.25
CA GLN A 1098 7.24 1.13 -13.24
C GLN A 1098 6.96 -0.38 -13.07
N VAL A 1099 5.73 -0.83 -13.30
CA VAL A 1099 5.36 -2.25 -13.22
C VAL A 1099 5.81 -3.00 -14.47
N ILE A 1100 5.54 -2.47 -15.67
CA ILE A 1100 5.87 -3.17 -16.93
C ILE A 1100 7.37 -3.17 -17.20
N ILE A 1101 8.05 -2.02 -17.20
CA ILE A 1101 9.46 -1.95 -17.65
C ILE A 1101 10.38 -2.77 -16.75
N PHE A 1102 10.14 -2.74 -15.43
CA PHE A 1102 10.96 -3.41 -14.42
C PHE A 1102 10.49 -4.85 -14.09
N SER A 1103 9.41 -5.35 -14.73
CA SER A 1103 9.02 -6.77 -14.62
C SER A 1103 10.05 -7.69 -15.28
N GLU A 1104 10.11 -8.96 -14.88
CA GLU A 1104 10.85 -9.94 -15.66
C GLU A 1104 10.16 -10.17 -17.02
N PRO A 1105 10.90 -10.30 -18.14
CA PRO A 1105 10.32 -10.66 -19.44
C PRO A 1105 9.76 -12.08 -19.44
N ASN A 1106 8.69 -12.33 -20.22
CA ASN A 1106 8.24 -13.70 -20.52
C ASN A 1106 8.99 -14.26 -21.74
N GLU A 1107 8.86 -15.56 -21.97
CA GLU A 1107 9.53 -16.29 -23.07
C GLU A 1107 9.26 -15.64 -24.44
N LEU A 1108 8.02 -15.18 -24.66
CA LEU A 1108 7.62 -14.44 -25.86
C LEU A 1108 8.32 -13.07 -26.01
N THR A 1109 8.63 -12.37 -24.91
CA THR A 1109 9.48 -11.16 -24.97
C THR A 1109 10.87 -11.51 -25.52
N TYR A 1110 11.50 -12.55 -24.97
CA TYR A 1110 12.86 -12.95 -25.35
C TYR A 1110 12.93 -13.43 -26.80
N ASP A 1111 11.98 -14.25 -27.25
CA ASP A 1111 11.93 -14.72 -28.64
C ASP A 1111 11.71 -13.56 -29.63
N LYS A 1112 10.79 -12.63 -29.34
CA LYS A 1112 10.60 -11.45 -30.20
C LYS A 1112 11.85 -10.57 -30.22
N TRP A 1113 12.52 -10.33 -29.08
CA TRP A 1113 13.81 -9.63 -29.05
C TRP A 1113 14.91 -10.35 -29.84
N TYR A 1114 15.02 -11.68 -29.72
CA TYR A 1114 15.98 -12.48 -30.46
C TYR A 1114 15.78 -12.37 -31.97
N HIS A 1115 14.54 -12.50 -32.45
CA HIS A 1115 14.25 -12.39 -33.88
C HIS A 1115 14.42 -10.95 -34.42
N ILE A 1116 14.15 -9.91 -33.63
CA ILE A 1116 14.48 -8.53 -34.02
C ILE A 1116 16.00 -8.38 -34.21
N VAL A 1117 16.81 -8.90 -33.28
CA VAL A 1117 18.28 -8.90 -33.37
C VAL A 1117 18.78 -9.68 -34.59
N GLN A 1118 18.21 -10.85 -34.88
CA GLN A 1118 18.53 -11.62 -36.09
C GLN A 1118 18.19 -10.85 -37.37
N THR A 1119 17.01 -10.23 -37.45
CA THR A 1119 16.57 -9.45 -38.63
C THR A 1119 17.49 -8.24 -38.85
N PHE A 1120 17.79 -7.47 -37.81
CA PHE A 1120 18.73 -6.34 -37.89
C PHE A 1120 20.14 -6.78 -38.34
N MET A 1121 20.61 -7.96 -37.93
CA MET A 1121 21.86 -8.52 -38.42
C MET A 1121 21.78 -9.00 -39.88
N LYS A 1122 20.68 -9.63 -40.29
CA LYS A 1122 20.43 -10.05 -41.70
C LYS A 1122 20.46 -8.84 -42.64
N GLN A 1123 19.84 -7.73 -42.23
CA GLN A 1123 19.77 -6.48 -43.01
C GLN A 1123 21.03 -5.61 -42.90
N GLY A 1124 22.02 -6.01 -42.09
CA GLY A 1124 23.25 -5.23 -41.89
C GLY A 1124 23.00 -3.87 -41.22
N TRP A 1125 22.01 -3.77 -40.35
CA TRP A 1125 21.65 -2.56 -39.58
C TRP A 1125 22.39 -2.45 -38.22
N MET A 1126 23.26 -3.42 -37.90
CA MET A 1126 24.19 -3.41 -36.75
C MET A 1126 25.65 -3.23 -37.17
#